data_AF-Q9KUV0-F1
#
_entry.id   AF-Q9KUV0-F1
#
_cell.length_a   1.000
_cell.length_b   1.000
_cell.length_c   1.000
_cell.angle_alpha   90.00
_cell.angle_beta   90.00
_cell.angle_gamma   90.00
#
_symmetry.space_group_name_H-M   'P 1'
#
loop_
_entity.id
_entity.type
_entity.pdbx_description
1 polymer ?
#
loop_
_entity_poly.entity_id
_entity_poly.type
_entity_poly.pdbx_seq_one_letter_code
_entity_poly.pdbx_strand_id
1 'polypeptide(L)'
;MNKWLAKTLVGLGCFALLSAYALAFQDIDHSIYFPSVVQGHGSCSGAPNPQLIQYNSARINGTNNSVVDFCSINATNERPNTRCDNNLCQVSGNTVPSLSLAGINAFKTSSVSGTEIGWCNSGQSILLSKTNIGTVQLYASCTLSFTGQTEYKIKSLDMGSGATLVLSSGDYWIESLQLNQGGEVVVDGDVRLFIRNNSDWNSAQINVSGSGNLTIVGYNNITLNQSNQVKAYLYVGGTLTLHNTSVINGRVTSRRLFMEANTEINQNEQQGYACFTDDFNRSSLGQNWIPYTSSGNFTPSIISNRMRLTEAITNQATAVTYQRIFPAAGNLVTVEFDYYAWANLTGNGADGVSVIFSDATVTPRTGGFGGSLGYAQRTDTNPDTPGFAGGWLGVGLDEWGNYSNATEGRQGGPGFRQQAVAIRGSESANYQYLVGTAANLNPKLDVRRTCQWWGCSFSGAGPGHRYFITIDSRSGGGVWVRVDRSVNGTMQTVIDWHNVLSNPNQGATPADFLLSLAGSTGASVNNHEIENFKVCALKSRPVGQLIDHFRFTLPQQGLTCSASEVQIKACANDNCSQLYTDPVTATLSPNSAPSATGGWLGGSQVNFNNGIATAQLRRNSVGNVSVNVLGSTPASKPFQVNLCSYTNNPNSYSTANCTVNFADSGFIVDVPNAYANQTVTGTIKAVRKDNASQQCLPSFGNVQKSVAFWSEYLNPTANNSGFQSVSVGVNGTPIGQSANNATSISLNFNQNGEASFPISYREVGSLALHARFTGSGDEQDLLLEGQDSFIRVPRALVLSANNPYNPTHPNGQCSAENISCNVFARADENFDLIIRAVVAAPIEDNDFTNNLTAYNYQQQNIALQHTLVQPSAGQSGVLGVNEYTHLLGGTTTIAQKVSEVGVFDFSLFAPTHYLGLDLASANLPIAVTSTGSIGRFIPAYFSVSPMSNVTLDAACKTGNAFSYLGQPFEYSNSPGLYLQPKSANNADTQNYLIDPWWRYNNQWNGRTYSDSANGVNLGFDNLQTSPISRQALNNSGIVLNGERVWYQKPLQPKPVFNSAFDLTLNASNLTDQDGVCYRQNASSPCLGYTFSHIDGAMPLYWGKLVIQDVYGPETQASEQPIYVEHFTNNGFVRTIEDSCTALPAITGFTLQSDPNNNGYTVLTTGVAVPPQVLAEHSAANLNSGQRAIRFSAPGAGALGVIDSVLDLNAHNLLWLAEDKDGDNNFDQTTQGRAQFGLYRGSDRVIWWRESN
;
A
#
# COMPACT_ATOMS: atom_id res chain seq x y z
N MET A 1 7.33 -116.51 4.11
CA MET A 1 7.69 -116.32 2.69
C MET A 1 6.80 -115.22 2.10
N ASN A 2 7.35 -114.04 1.80
CA ASN A 2 7.44 -113.48 0.43
C ASN A 2 6.37 -113.94 -0.58
N LYS A 3 5.68 -113.13 -1.41
CA LYS A 3 6.11 -111.91 -2.14
C LYS A 3 4.99 -111.45 -3.14
N TRP A 4 5.01 -110.15 -3.50
CA TRP A 4 4.87 -109.51 -4.87
C TRP A 4 3.49 -109.08 -5.42
N LEU A 5 3.34 -107.98 -6.21
CA LEU A 5 4.12 -106.76 -6.55
C LEU A 5 3.28 -105.91 -7.57
N ALA A 6 3.40 -104.55 -7.59
CA ALA A 6 3.98 -103.76 -8.72
C ALA A 6 3.50 -102.28 -8.90
N LYS A 7 4.49 -101.35 -8.81
CA LYS A 7 4.93 -100.27 -9.76
C LYS A 7 4.08 -98.96 -9.92
N THR A 8 4.61 -97.71 -10.03
CA THR A 8 5.99 -97.15 -10.22
C THR A 8 6.08 -95.61 -10.06
N LEU A 9 7.28 -95.10 -9.65
CA LEU A 9 8.02 -93.82 -9.93
C LEU A 9 7.43 -92.43 -9.54
N VAL A 10 8.19 -91.40 -9.09
CA VAL A 10 9.58 -91.17 -8.59
C VAL A 10 9.63 -89.74 -7.99
N GLY A 11 10.46 -89.50 -6.96
CA GLY A 11 11.08 -88.18 -6.78
C GLY A 11 11.25 -87.60 -5.36
N LEU A 12 12.36 -87.94 -4.70
CA LEU A 12 13.19 -87.07 -3.83
C LEU A 12 12.75 -86.74 -2.39
N GLY A 13 13.08 -87.69 -1.50
CA GLY A 13 13.88 -87.54 -0.26
C GLY A 13 13.95 -86.22 0.51
N CYS A 14 13.46 -86.26 1.76
CA CYS A 14 14.15 -85.66 2.91
C CYS A 14 13.85 -86.48 4.17
N PHE A 15 14.90 -86.77 4.93
CA PHE A 15 14.87 -87.48 6.21
C PHE A 15 13.98 -86.76 7.23
N ALA A 16 13.28 -87.55 8.03
CA ALA A 16 12.45 -87.11 9.14
C ALA A 16 13.24 -86.27 10.17
N LEU A 17 12.86 -85.00 10.28
CA LEU A 17 13.08 -84.16 11.46
C LEU A 17 11.71 -84.01 12.12
N LEU A 18 11.52 -84.69 13.26
CA LEU A 18 10.42 -84.40 14.18
C LEU A 18 10.59 -82.96 14.67
N SER A 19 9.82 -82.04 14.11
CA SER A 19 9.74 -80.65 14.55
C SER A 19 9.20 -80.61 15.98
N ALA A 20 10.05 -80.19 16.92
CA ALA A 20 9.65 -79.89 18.28
C ALA A 20 8.58 -78.79 18.27
N TYR A 21 7.35 -79.14 18.63
CA TYR A 21 6.34 -78.14 18.99
C TYR A 21 6.84 -77.41 20.23
N ALA A 22 7.03 -76.09 20.12
CA ALA A 22 7.23 -75.24 21.29
C ALA A 22 5.91 -75.25 22.09
N LEU A 23 5.88 -75.97 23.21
CA LEU A 23 4.72 -75.99 24.10
C LEU A 23 4.60 -74.63 24.80
N ALA A 24 3.40 -74.04 24.75
CA ALA A 24 3.05 -72.85 25.51
C ALA A 24 2.96 -73.18 27.01
N PHE A 25 3.15 -72.17 27.88
CA PHE A 25 2.90 -72.35 29.31
C PHE A 25 1.43 -72.72 29.52
N GLN A 26 1.16 -73.64 30.45
CA GLN A 26 -0.22 -74.06 30.71
C GLN A 26 -1.10 -72.87 31.12
N ASP A 27 -2.39 -72.93 30.82
CA ASP A 27 -3.33 -71.94 31.36
C ASP A 27 -3.35 -72.02 32.89
N ILE A 28 -3.23 -70.87 33.54
CA ILE A 28 -3.25 -70.78 35.00
C ILE A 28 -4.71 -70.64 35.41
N ASP A 29 -5.33 -71.74 35.82
CA ASP A 29 -6.65 -71.70 36.40
C ASP A 29 -6.61 -70.96 37.75
N HIS A 30 -7.09 -69.71 37.75
CA HIS A 30 -7.13 -68.87 38.93
C HIS A 30 -8.01 -69.45 40.04
N SER A 31 -8.98 -70.33 39.74
CA SER A 31 -9.79 -71.00 40.76
C SER A 31 -9.02 -72.09 41.51
N ILE A 32 -7.98 -72.67 40.88
CA ILE A 32 -7.15 -73.73 41.47
C ILE A 32 -5.94 -73.12 42.19
N TYR A 33 -5.23 -72.22 41.51
CA TYR A 33 -3.96 -71.70 42.00
C TYR A 33 -4.10 -70.41 42.79
N PHE A 34 -5.22 -69.69 42.65
CA PHE A 34 -5.52 -68.46 43.37
C PHE A 34 -6.95 -68.44 43.94
N PRO A 35 -7.41 -69.49 44.66
CA PRO A 35 -8.79 -69.57 45.12
C PRO A 35 -9.17 -68.44 46.09
N SER A 36 -8.21 -67.94 46.87
CA SER A 36 -8.40 -66.93 47.92
C SER A 36 -7.36 -65.80 47.83
N VAL A 37 -7.50 -64.79 48.69
CA VAL A 37 -6.56 -63.65 48.78
C VAL A 37 -5.12 -64.12 49.06
N VAL A 38 -4.96 -65.15 49.90
CA VAL A 38 -3.67 -65.78 50.20
C VAL A 38 -3.83 -67.30 50.37
N GLN A 39 -2.84 -68.05 49.90
CA GLN A 39 -2.71 -69.49 50.15
C GLN A 39 -1.25 -69.96 50.05
N GLY A 40 -0.94 -71.04 50.77
CA GLY A 40 0.27 -71.82 50.60
C GLY A 40 0.08 -72.88 49.51
N HIS A 41 1.17 -73.27 48.83
CA HIS A 41 1.12 -74.39 47.88
C HIS A 41 2.04 -75.57 48.25
N GLY A 42 1.69 -76.75 47.73
CA GLY A 42 2.44 -78.00 47.87
C GLY A 42 2.12 -78.78 49.15
N SER A 43 2.55 -80.04 49.24
CA SER A 43 2.20 -80.93 50.36
C SER A 43 2.66 -80.38 51.73
N CYS A 44 1.79 -80.49 52.75
CA CYS A 44 2.11 -80.13 54.12
C CYS A 44 3.21 -80.99 54.76
N SER A 45 3.40 -82.23 54.32
CA SER A 45 4.49 -83.08 54.81
C SER A 45 5.89 -82.57 54.46
N GLY A 46 6.02 -81.76 53.40
CA GLY A 46 7.28 -81.15 53.00
C GLY A 46 7.32 -79.64 53.19
N ALA A 47 6.26 -79.04 53.76
CA ALA A 47 6.13 -77.59 53.85
C ALA A 47 7.11 -76.97 54.87
N PRO A 48 7.66 -75.78 54.55
CA PRO A 48 8.07 -74.82 55.54
C PRO A 48 7.25 -74.82 56.83
N ASN A 49 7.92 -74.85 57.99
CA ASN A 49 7.28 -74.62 59.28
C ASN A 49 8.02 -73.50 60.05
N PRO A 50 7.38 -72.35 60.33
CA PRO A 50 6.05 -71.93 59.83
C PRO A 50 6.02 -71.66 58.30
N GLN A 51 4.83 -71.87 57.70
CA GLN A 51 4.58 -71.61 56.27
C GLN A 51 4.04 -70.19 56.03
N LEU A 52 3.18 -69.70 56.93
CA LEU A 52 2.77 -68.30 57.02
C LEU A 52 3.45 -67.66 58.23
N ILE A 53 4.12 -66.53 58.04
CA ILE A 53 4.78 -65.79 59.11
C ILE A 53 4.25 -64.36 59.07
N GLN A 54 3.70 -63.90 60.19
CA GLN A 54 3.30 -62.51 60.34
C GLN A 54 3.90 -61.92 61.62
N TYR A 55 4.51 -60.74 61.49
CA TYR A 55 4.99 -59.94 62.61
C TYR A 55 4.41 -58.52 62.59
N ASN A 56 4.49 -57.84 63.73
CA ASN A 56 4.07 -56.45 63.91
C ASN A 56 2.59 -56.25 63.54
N SER A 57 2.31 -55.36 62.59
CA SER A 57 0.97 -54.91 62.18
C SER A 57 0.59 -55.41 60.79
N ALA A 58 1.20 -56.50 60.30
CA ALA A 58 0.91 -57.07 58.99
C ALA A 58 -0.57 -57.47 58.85
N ARG A 59 -1.18 -57.17 57.69
CA ARG A 59 -2.61 -57.39 57.41
C ARG A 59 -2.86 -58.16 56.13
N ILE A 60 -3.91 -58.98 56.16
CA ILE A 60 -4.47 -59.65 54.99
C ILE A 60 -5.95 -59.31 54.95
N ASN A 61 -6.41 -58.61 53.92
CA ASN A 61 -7.78 -58.09 53.81
C ASN A 61 -8.51 -58.78 52.65
N GLY A 62 -9.78 -59.11 52.85
CA GLY A 62 -10.63 -59.86 51.92
C GLY A 62 -10.63 -61.38 52.13
N THR A 63 -10.32 -61.85 53.34
CA THR A 63 -10.53 -63.26 53.73
C THR A 63 -12.00 -63.56 54.06
N ASN A 64 -12.85 -62.53 54.14
CA ASN A 64 -14.21 -62.60 54.65
C ASN A 64 -14.28 -63.26 56.04
N ASN A 65 -13.31 -62.94 56.92
CA ASN A 65 -13.13 -63.54 58.25
C ASN A 65 -12.93 -65.08 58.25
N SER A 66 -12.57 -65.69 57.11
CA SER A 66 -12.35 -67.14 56.98
C SER A 66 -10.91 -67.55 57.33
N VAL A 67 -10.71 -68.85 57.61
CA VAL A 67 -9.36 -69.43 57.74
C VAL A 67 -8.65 -69.41 56.39
N VAL A 68 -7.33 -69.19 56.39
CA VAL A 68 -6.51 -69.18 55.17
C VAL A 68 -5.79 -70.53 54.97
N ASP A 69 -5.62 -70.94 53.73
CA ASP A 69 -5.04 -72.26 53.41
C ASP A 69 -3.52 -72.26 53.49
N PHE A 70 -2.98 -72.52 54.68
CA PHE A 70 -1.57 -72.81 54.93
C PHE A 70 -1.41 -74.00 55.90
N CYS A 71 -0.29 -74.71 55.82
CA CYS A 71 0.02 -75.84 56.70
C CYS A 71 0.35 -75.43 58.15
N SER A 72 0.93 -74.24 58.35
CA SER A 72 1.37 -73.77 59.67
C SER A 72 1.55 -72.25 59.70
N ILE A 73 1.40 -71.65 60.89
CA ILE A 73 1.61 -70.22 61.16
C ILE A 73 2.42 -70.03 62.46
N ASN A 74 3.19 -68.94 62.59
CA ASN A 74 3.93 -68.62 63.82
C ASN A 74 3.00 -68.43 65.05
N ALA A 75 3.57 -68.54 66.26
CA ALA A 75 2.79 -68.62 67.48
C ALA A 75 2.01 -67.32 67.76
N THR A 76 0.89 -67.41 68.49
CA THR A 76 -0.02 -66.26 68.70
C THR A 76 0.64 -65.11 69.46
N ASN A 77 1.58 -65.39 70.37
CA ASN A 77 2.37 -64.39 71.09
C ASN A 77 3.35 -63.61 70.20
N GLU A 78 3.72 -64.16 69.04
CA GLU A 78 4.59 -63.51 68.06
C GLU A 78 3.82 -62.59 67.10
N ARG A 79 2.47 -62.64 67.12
CA ARG A 79 1.59 -61.93 66.19
C ARG A 79 0.40 -61.21 66.86
N PRO A 80 0.62 -60.42 67.94
CA PRO A 80 -0.48 -59.82 68.71
C PRO A 80 -1.31 -58.80 67.90
N ASN A 81 -0.68 -58.12 66.94
CA ASN A 81 -1.30 -57.01 66.19
C ASN A 81 -1.57 -57.33 64.71
N THR A 82 -1.25 -58.54 64.24
CA THR A 82 -1.50 -58.96 62.85
C THR A 82 -2.96 -59.36 62.68
N ARG A 83 -3.54 -59.12 61.50
CA ARG A 83 -4.96 -59.39 61.25
C ARG A 83 -5.22 -60.02 59.88
N CYS A 84 -6.22 -60.90 59.83
CA CYS A 84 -6.94 -61.31 58.64
C CYS A 84 -8.33 -60.68 58.74
N ASP A 85 -8.62 -59.68 57.91
CA ASP A 85 -9.73 -58.74 58.08
C ASP A 85 -9.77 -58.16 59.50
N ASN A 86 -10.81 -58.51 60.27
CA ASN A 86 -11.01 -58.03 61.63
C ASN A 86 -10.50 -59.01 62.70
N ASN A 87 -10.04 -60.20 62.31
CA ASN A 87 -9.68 -61.29 63.23
C ASN A 87 -8.18 -61.62 63.22
N LEU A 88 -7.71 -62.37 64.21
CA LEU A 88 -6.37 -62.95 64.19
C LEU A 88 -6.31 -64.04 63.11
N CYS A 89 -5.29 -64.04 62.25
CA CYS A 89 -5.20 -65.04 61.17
C CYS A 89 -5.16 -66.47 61.71
N GLN A 90 -5.95 -67.37 61.12
CA GLN A 90 -5.95 -68.79 61.41
C GLN A 90 -5.71 -69.57 60.13
N VAL A 91 -4.97 -70.67 60.22
CA VAL A 91 -4.63 -71.51 59.06
C VAL A 91 -5.39 -72.83 59.09
N SER A 92 -5.80 -73.33 57.92
CA SER A 92 -6.61 -74.55 57.81
C SER A 92 -5.82 -75.84 58.01
N GLY A 93 -4.48 -75.80 57.95
CA GLY A 93 -3.64 -76.98 57.89
C GLY A 93 -3.56 -77.63 56.50
N ASN A 94 -4.15 -76.99 55.48
CA ASN A 94 -4.14 -77.42 54.09
C ASN A 94 -3.47 -76.38 53.18
N THR A 95 -3.25 -76.74 51.93
CA THR A 95 -2.65 -75.91 50.88
C THR A 95 -3.25 -76.25 49.52
N VAL A 96 -3.09 -75.35 48.55
CA VAL A 96 -3.45 -75.64 47.16
C VAL A 96 -2.40 -76.52 46.47
N PRO A 97 -2.76 -77.25 45.40
CA PRO A 97 -1.77 -77.97 44.58
C PRO A 97 -0.67 -77.03 44.06
N SER A 98 0.58 -77.50 44.05
CA SER A 98 1.67 -76.75 43.41
C SER A 98 1.44 -76.66 41.90
N LEU A 99 1.60 -75.47 41.33
CA LEU A 99 1.85 -75.27 39.91
C LEU A 99 3.18 -75.96 39.57
N SER A 100 3.17 -76.93 38.64
CA SER A 100 4.42 -77.53 38.18
C SER A 100 5.24 -76.47 37.46
N LEU A 101 6.46 -76.18 37.94
CA LEU A 101 7.40 -75.23 37.32
C LEU A 101 8.50 -75.95 36.53
N ALA A 102 8.30 -77.23 36.21
CA ALA A 102 9.18 -78.05 35.39
C ALA A 102 8.41 -78.65 34.20
N GLY A 103 9.10 -79.32 33.27
CA GLY A 103 8.49 -79.91 32.09
C GLY A 103 7.95 -78.83 31.12
N ILE A 104 6.66 -78.89 30.78
CA ILE A 104 6.02 -77.93 29.87
C ILE A 104 6.02 -76.48 30.40
N ASN A 105 6.09 -76.33 31.72
CA ASN A 105 6.16 -75.06 32.43
C ASN A 105 7.60 -74.71 32.83
N ALA A 106 8.61 -75.33 32.21
CA ALA A 106 10.00 -74.96 32.45
C ALA A 106 10.27 -73.52 31.98
N PHE A 107 11.11 -72.80 32.72
CA PHE A 107 11.46 -71.41 32.39
C PHE A 107 12.13 -71.31 31.00
N LYS A 108 11.65 -70.38 30.16
CA LYS A 108 12.22 -70.13 28.82
C LYS A 108 13.28 -69.03 28.87
N THR A 109 14.55 -69.40 28.66
CA THR A 109 15.68 -68.46 28.68
C THR A 109 15.85 -67.70 27.38
N SER A 110 16.34 -66.45 27.47
CA SER A 110 16.76 -65.68 26.30
C SER A 110 18.02 -66.30 25.68
N SER A 111 18.08 -66.34 24.34
CA SER A 111 19.29 -66.74 23.62
C SER A 111 20.35 -65.64 23.54
N VAL A 112 20.07 -64.43 24.04
CA VAL A 112 20.95 -63.25 23.98
C VAL A 112 21.59 -63.00 25.35
N SER A 113 22.93 -62.92 25.40
CA SER A 113 23.68 -62.70 26.65
C SER A 113 24.34 -61.30 26.78
N GLY A 114 24.35 -60.50 25.71
CA GLY A 114 24.91 -59.14 25.71
C GLY A 114 23.95 -58.07 26.27
N THR A 115 24.44 -56.84 26.43
CA THR A 115 23.60 -55.69 26.79
C THR A 115 22.78 -55.23 25.58
N GLU A 116 21.45 -55.27 25.71
CA GLU A 116 20.53 -54.72 24.71
C GLU A 116 20.33 -53.21 24.95
N ILE A 117 20.10 -52.83 26.20
CA ILE A 117 19.95 -51.44 26.63
C ILE A 117 20.77 -51.25 27.90
N GLY A 118 21.83 -50.45 27.84
CA GLY A 118 22.68 -50.15 29.00
C GLY A 118 22.27 -48.91 29.79
N TRP A 119 21.49 -48.01 29.18
CA TRP A 119 21.02 -46.76 29.76
C TRP A 119 19.89 -46.16 28.91
N CYS A 120 19.08 -45.26 29.48
CA CYS A 120 18.07 -44.46 28.76
C CYS A 120 18.07 -42.99 29.22
N ASN A 121 17.62 -42.07 28.36
CA ASN A 121 17.51 -40.64 28.69
C ASN A 121 16.12 -40.27 29.24
N SER A 122 16.05 -39.25 30.10
CA SER A 122 14.75 -38.73 30.59
C SER A 122 13.87 -38.26 29.42
N GLY A 123 12.59 -38.64 29.43
CA GLY A 123 11.62 -38.38 28.36
C GLY A 123 11.73 -39.31 27.15
N GLN A 124 12.73 -40.20 27.09
CA GLN A 124 12.91 -41.10 25.95
C GLN A 124 11.85 -42.21 25.95
N SER A 125 11.17 -42.42 24.80
CA SER A 125 10.34 -43.59 24.57
C SER A 125 11.08 -44.60 23.70
N ILE A 126 11.19 -45.84 24.17
CA ILE A 126 11.88 -46.95 23.54
C ILE A 126 10.86 -48.03 23.21
N LEU A 127 10.86 -48.53 21.97
CA LEU A 127 10.02 -49.64 21.52
C LEU A 127 10.91 -50.83 21.15
N LEU A 128 10.79 -51.95 21.88
CA LEU A 128 11.50 -53.19 21.56
C LEU A 128 10.61 -54.12 20.73
N SER A 129 11.07 -54.42 19.52
CA SER A 129 10.42 -55.34 18.59
C SER A 129 10.93 -56.77 18.66
N LYS A 130 12.05 -57.02 19.36
CA LYS A 130 12.68 -58.33 19.49
C LYS A 130 12.01 -59.15 20.60
N THR A 131 11.92 -60.47 20.40
CA THR A 131 11.36 -61.42 21.39
C THR A 131 12.41 -62.14 22.21
N ASN A 132 13.68 -62.16 21.79
CA ASN A 132 14.81 -62.62 22.61
C ASN A 132 15.73 -61.42 22.88
N ILE A 133 15.84 -61.03 24.14
CA ILE A 133 16.40 -59.76 24.60
C ILE A 133 17.53 -60.05 25.60
N GLY A 134 18.62 -59.31 25.47
CA GLY A 134 19.76 -59.35 26.39
C GLY A 134 19.50 -58.64 27.71
N THR A 135 20.53 -57.99 28.25
CA THR A 135 20.42 -57.17 29.49
C THR A 135 19.83 -55.80 29.18
N VAL A 136 18.88 -55.36 30.01
CA VAL A 136 18.19 -54.06 29.94
C VAL A 136 18.36 -53.32 31.27
N GLN A 137 18.87 -52.09 31.21
CA GLN A 137 19.07 -51.20 32.35
C GLN A 137 18.42 -49.83 32.10
N LEU A 138 17.47 -49.43 32.96
CA LEU A 138 16.67 -48.21 32.82
C LEU A 138 16.74 -47.35 34.10
N TYR A 139 17.49 -46.26 34.07
CA TYR A 139 17.75 -45.42 35.26
C TYR A 139 17.58 -43.91 35.00
N ALA A 140 16.57 -43.57 34.21
CA ALA A 140 16.05 -42.21 34.04
C ALA A 140 14.54 -42.28 33.80
N SER A 141 13.84 -41.14 33.81
CA SER A 141 12.39 -41.04 33.54
C SER A 141 12.04 -41.31 32.06
N CYS A 142 12.38 -42.50 31.57
CA CYS A 142 12.18 -42.98 30.21
C CYS A 142 11.08 -44.06 30.19
N THR A 143 10.49 -44.31 29.03
CA THR A 143 9.46 -45.34 28.84
C THR A 143 9.96 -46.44 27.91
N LEU A 144 9.94 -47.69 28.34
CA LEU A 144 10.19 -48.86 27.50
C LEU A 144 8.87 -49.59 27.21
N SER A 145 8.59 -49.85 25.94
CA SER A 145 7.40 -50.55 25.44
C SER A 145 7.75 -51.67 24.47
N PHE A 146 6.80 -52.56 24.19
CA PHE A 146 6.98 -53.72 23.30
C PHE A 146 5.96 -53.72 22.17
N THR A 147 6.29 -54.38 21.05
CA THR A 147 5.44 -54.42 19.84
C THR A 147 4.21 -55.34 19.91
N GLY A 148 3.78 -55.81 21.09
CA GLY A 148 2.57 -56.63 21.23
C GLY A 148 2.68 -58.08 20.74
N GLN A 149 3.88 -58.67 20.76
CA GLN A 149 4.08 -60.10 20.47
C GLN A 149 3.56 -60.95 21.63
N THR A 150 3.21 -62.20 21.34
CA THR A 150 2.63 -63.12 22.34
C THR A 150 3.64 -63.60 23.39
N GLU A 151 4.95 -63.55 23.10
CA GLU A 151 6.02 -64.05 23.99
C GLU A 151 7.32 -63.23 23.87
N TYR A 152 7.93 -62.90 25.00
CA TYR A 152 9.22 -62.22 25.15
C TYR A 152 10.12 -62.95 26.17
N LYS A 153 11.42 -63.06 25.88
CA LYS A 153 12.45 -63.69 26.74
C LYS A 153 13.57 -62.71 26.99
N ILE A 154 13.86 -62.41 28.25
CA ILE A 154 14.75 -61.34 28.69
C ILE A 154 15.81 -61.91 29.63
N LYS A 155 17.08 -61.61 29.36
CA LYS A 155 18.20 -62.12 30.16
C LYS A 155 18.29 -61.44 31.53
N SER A 156 18.19 -60.13 31.57
CA SER A 156 18.18 -59.37 32.82
C SER A 156 17.46 -58.04 32.59
N LEU A 157 16.61 -57.64 33.53
CA LEU A 157 15.95 -56.33 33.52
C LEU A 157 16.13 -55.67 34.88
N ASP A 158 16.76 -54.50 34.87
CA ASP A 158 17.03 -53.71 36.07
C ASP A 158 16.58 -52.27 35.83
N MET A 159 15.72 -51.73 36.69
CA MET A 159 15.12 -50.41 36.47
C MET A 159 14.84 -49.61 37.76
N GLY A 160 14.83 -48.27 37.63
CA GLY A 160 14.52 -47.32 38.71
C GLY A 160 14.53 -45.86 38.23
N SER A 161 14.64 -44.89 39.14
CA SER A 161 14.81 -43.46 38.83
C SER A 161 13.74 -42.85 37.91
N GLY A 162 12.48 -43.27 38.06
CA GLY A 162 11.35 -42.78 37.28
C GLY A 162 11.10 -43.52 35.96
N ALA A 163 11.83 -44.59 35.67
CA ALA A 163 11.63 -45.38 34.45
C ALA A 163 10.28 -46.11 34.46
N THR A 164 9.60 -46.12 33.32
CA THR A 164 8.32 -46.82 33.10
C THR A 164 8.49 -47.98 32.11
N LEU A 165 8.12 -49.19 32.51
CA LEU A 165 8.06 -50.38 31.65
C LEU A 165 6.60 -50.69 31.30
N VAL A 166 6.22 -50.54 30.03
CA VAL A 166 4.86 -50.80 29.53
C VAL A 166 4.80 -52.19 28.89
N LEU A 167 4.02 -53.08 29.48
CA LEU A 167 3.79 -54.44 29.02
C LEU A 167 2.43 -54.55 28.33
N SER A 168 2.44 -54.86 27.03
CA SER A 168 1.27 -55.24 26.24
C SER A 168 0.87 -56.70 26.53
N SER A 169 -0.32 -57.13 26.14
CA SER A 169 -0.77 -58.53 26.33
C SER A 169 0.27 -59.56 25.85
N GLY A 170 0.61 -60.54 26.68
CA GLY A 170 1.58 -61.58 26.32
C GLY A 170 2.37 -62.17 27.51
N ASP A 171 3.25 -63.13 27.21
CA ASP A 171 4.12 -63.81 28.16
C ASP A 171 5.52 -63.19 28.19
N TYR A 172 6.00 -62.82 29.38
CA TYR A 172 7.32 -62.22 29.58
C TYR A 172 8.16 -63.11 30.49
N TRP A 173 9.23 -63.68 29.95
CA TRP A 173 10.15 -64.57 30.66
C TRP A 173 11.42 -63.81 31.01
N ILE A 174 11.57 -63.40 32.26
CA ILE A 174 12.73 -62.62 32.74
C ILE A 174 13.59 -63.47 33.67
N GLU A 175 14.85 -63.72 33.29
CA GLU A 175 15.72 -64.55 34.12
C GLU A 175 16.10 -63.85 35.44
N SER A 176 16.50 -62.58 35.37
CA SER A 176 16.79 -61.75 36.55
C SER A 176 16.04 -60.43 36.45
N LEU A 177 15.17 -60.15 37.43
CA LEU A 177 14.40 -58.91 37.52
C LEU A 177 14.78 -58.17 38.80
N GLN A 178 15.14 -56.91 38.69
CA GLN A 178 15.36 -56.02 39.83
C GLN A 178 14.60 -54.71 39.62
N LEU A 179 13.85 -54.29 40.63
CA LEU A 179 13.05 -53.06 40.58
C LEU A 179 13.49 -52.15 41.73
N ASN A 180 13.92 -50.95 41.42
CA ASN A 180 14.44 -49.97 42.38
C ASN A 180 13.51 -48.75 42.47
N GLN A 181 13.84 -47.84 43.39
CA GLN A 181 12.98 -46.71 43.74
C GLN A 181 12.58 -45.88 42.51
N GLY A 182 11.29 -45.62 42.38
CA GLY A 182 10.73 -44.84 41.27
C GLY A 182 10.56 -45.61 39.97
N GLY A 183 10.89 -46.91 39.91
CA GLY A 183 10.54 -47.77 38.76
C GLY A 183 9.05 -48.10 38.75
N GLU A 184 8.43 -47.98 37.58
CA GLU A 184 7.01 -48.27 37.34
C GLU A 184 6.83 -49.33 36.26
N VAL A 185 6.09 -50.41 36.55
CA VAL A 185 5.65 -51.38 35.54
C VAL A 185 4.17 -51.14 35.28
N VAL A 186 3.78 -50.87 34.03
CA VAL A 186 2.40 -50.61 33.62
C VAL A 186 1.96 -51.70 32.66
N VAL A 187 0.75 -52.24 32.86
CA VAL A 187 0.20 -53.28 32.00
C VAL A 187 -1.02 -52.75 31.24
N ASP A 188 -1.02 -52.94 29.92
CA ASP A 188 -2.05 -52.47 28.97
C ASP A 188 -2.82 -53.65 28.31
N GLY A 189 -2.90 -54.79 29.01
CA GLY A 189 -3.44 -56.04 28.48
C GLY A 189 -3.45 -57.18 29.48
N ASP A 190 -3.66 -58.41 29.02
CA ASP A 190 -3.50 -59.61 29.87
C ASP A 190 -2.04 -60.07 29.81
N VAL A 191 -1.29 -59.90 30.89
CA VAL A 191 0.15 -60.18 30.96
C VAL A 191 0.47 -61.28 31.95
N ARG A 192 1.31 -62.22 31.53
CA ARG A 192 1.96 -63.19 32.41
C ARG A 192 3.45 -62.91 32.50
N LEU A 193 3.96 -62.65 33.70
CA LEU A 193 5.35 -62.33 33.97
C LEU A 193 6.01 -63.49 34.73
N PHE A 194 6.92 -64.20 34.07
CA PHE A 194 7.67 -65.31 34.64
C PHE A 194 9.06 -64.83 35.06
N ILE A 195 9.45 -65.07 36.32
CA ILE A 195 10.74 -64.63 36.89
C ILE A 195 11.53 -65.85 37.35
N ARG A 196 12.74 -66.06 36.80
CA ARG A 196 13.53 -67.27 37.11
C ARG A 196 14.23 -67.20 38.45
N ASN A 197 15.12 -66.22 38.62
CA ASN A 197 16.00 -66.11 39.78
C ASN A 197 15.30 -65.40 40.95
N ASN A 198 16.00 -65.23 42.07
CA ASN A 198 15.53 -64.36 43.15
C ASN A 198 15.35 -62.93 42.63
N SER A 199 14.34 -62.22 43.13
CA SER A 199 14.01 -60.85 42.70
C SER A 199 13.72 -59.95 43.89
N ASP A 200 14.46 -58.84 43.98
CA ASP A 200 14.33 -57.85 45.05
C ASP A 200 13.74 -56.54 44.50
N TRP A 201 12.66 -56.07 45.10
CA TRP A 201 11.92 -54.88 44.70
C TRP A 201 11.95 -53.82 45.80
N ASN A 202 12.42 -52.62 45.50
CA ASN A 202 12.63 -51.53 46.45
C ASN A 202 11.78 -50.31 46.05
N SER A 203 10.65 -50.08 46.73
CA SER A 203 9.75 -48.95 46.46
C SER A 203 9.31 -48.81 45.00
N ALA A 204 9.01 -49.92 44.33
CA ALA A 204 8.51 -49.97 42.96
C ALA A 204 6.98 -49.92 42.89
N GLN A 205 6.44 -49.40 41.78
CA GLN A 205 5.01 -49.40 41.47
C GLN A 205 4.75 -50.41 40.36
N ILE A 206 3.96 -51.44 40.63
CA ILE A 206 3.72 -52.54 39.69
C ILE A 206 2.23 -52.63 39.42
N ASN A 207 1.86 -52.29 38.20
CA ASN A 207 0.51 -52.28 37.64
C ASN A 207 -0.49 -51.40 38.43
N VAL A 208 -0.02 -50.42 39.18
CA VAL A 208 -0.88 -49.54 40.00
C VAL A 208 -1.75 -48.65 39.10
N SER A 209 -1.13 -48.05 38.09
CA SER A 209 -1.75 -47.20 37.06
C SER A 209 -2.25 -48.00 35.84
N GLY A 210 -1.91 -49.28 35.75
CA GLY A 210 -2.22 -50.12 34.59
C GLY A 210 -3.68 -50.59 34.56
N SER A 211 -4.21 -50.65 33.35
CA SER A 211 -5.59 -51.05 33.02
C SER A 211 -5.73 -52.56 32.84
N GLY A 212 -4.62 -53.27 32.62
CA GLY A 212 -4.57 -54.69 32.32
C GLY A 212 -4.46 -55.64 33.53
N ASN A 213 -4.68 -56.92 33.26
CA ASN A 213 -4.52 -58.00 34.23
C ASN A 213 -3.07 -58.49 34.25
N LEU A 214 -2.52 -58.73 35.45
CA LEU A 214 -1.13 -59.15 35.61
C LEU A 214 -1.03 -60.39 36.49
N THR A 215 -0.55 -61.49 35.93
CA THR A 215 -0.19 -62.70 36.68
C THR A 215 1.32 -62.85 36.70
N ILE A 216 1.93 -62.87 37.89
CA ILE A 216 3.37 -63.02 38.08
C ILE A 216 3.65 -64.42 38.62
N VAL A 217 4.60 -65.13 38.00
CA VAL A 217 5.06 -66.45 38.42
C VAL A 217 6.57 -66.40 38.70
N GLY A 218 6.93 -66.34 39.99
CA GLY A 218 8.31 -66.44 40.45
C GLY A 218 8.72 -67.90 40.66
N TYR A 219 9.81 -68.34 40.03
CA TYR A 219 10.34 -69.70 40.19
C TYR A 219 11.13 -69.87 41.50
N ASN A 220 11.68 -68.78 42.04
CA ASN A 220 12.44 -68.73 43.30
C ASN A 220 11.84 -67.68 44.26
N ASN A 221 12.65 -67.05 45.12
CA ASN A 221 12.18 -66.10 46.14
C ASN A 221 11.90 -64.71 45.53
N ILE A 222 10.88 -64.02 46.06
CA ILE A 222 10.59 -62.62 45.73
C ILE A 222 10.53 -61.80 47.03
N THR A 223 11.24 -60.68 47.08
CA THR A 223 11.32 -59.79 48.25
C THR A 223 10.82 -58.40 47.91
N LEU A 224 9.83 -57.90 48.65
CA LEU A 224 9.30 -56.54 48.56
C LEU A 224 9.81 -55.71 49.75
N ASN A 225 10.78 -54.84 49.49
CA ASN A 225 11.40 -53.94 50.46
C ASN A 225 10.79 -52.52 50.43
N GLN A 226 10.72 -51.87 51.59
CA GLN A 226 10.24 -50.48 51.71
C GLN A 226 8.75 -50.32 51.32
N SER A 227 8.43 -49.47 50.33
CA SER A 227 7.04 -49.06 50.01
C SER A 227 6.59 -49.54 48.62
N ASN A 228 6.69 -50.83 48.32
CA ASN A 228 6.19 -51.34 47.03
C ASN A 228 4.66 -51.29 46.98
N GLN A 229 4.11 -51.04 45.79
CA GLN A 229 2.68 -51.18 45.51
C GLN A 229 2.53 -52.12 44.31
N VAL A 230 1.82 -53.22 44.48
CA VAL A 230 1.69 -54.26 43.44
C VAL A 230 0.23 -54.60 43.21
N LYS A 231 -0.24 -54.52 41.96
CA LYS A 231 -1.59 -54.95 41.54
C LYS A 231 -1.50 -56.17 40.61
N ALA A 232 -1.44 -57.37 41.18
CA ALA A 232 -1.21 -58.61 40.43
C ALA A 232 -1.73 -59.86 41.16
N TYR A 233 -1.91 -60.95 40.42
CA TYR A 233 -1.97 -62.30 40.98
C TYR A 233 -0.55 -62.85 41.00
N LEU A 234 -0.06 -63.28 42.17
CA LEU A 234 1.37 -63.58 42.37
C LEU A 234 1.58 -65.00 42.90
N TYR A 235 2.14 -65.87 42.05
CA TYR A 235 2.56 -67.23 42.40
C TYR A 235 4.07 -67.25 42.64
N VAL A 236 4.55 -67.73 43.79
CA VAL A 236 5.98 -67.78 44.15
C VAL A 236 6.37 -69.19 44.58
N GLY A 237 7.17 -69.88 43.77
CA GLY A 237 7.65 -71.24 44.03
C GLY A 237 8.53 -71.35 45.28
N GLY A 238 9.14 -70.25 45.72
CA GLY A 238 9.94 -70.11 46.94
C GLY A 238 9.25 -69.28 48.03
N THR A 239 10.05 -68.52 48.77
CA THR A 239 9.56 -67.60 49.81
C THR A 239 9.18 -66.25 49.20
N LEU A 240 7.98 -65.77 49.51
CA LEU A 240 7.57 -64.39 49.27
C LEU A 240 7.71 -63.60 50.58
N THR A 241 8.48 -62.52 50.54
CA THR A 241 8.79 -61.70 51.72
C THR A 241 8.31 -60.27 51.51
N LEU A 242 7.51 -59.74 52.42
CA LEU A 242 7.05 -58.35 52.43
C LEU A 242 7.58 -57.63 53.67
N HIS A 243 8.21 -56.47 53.45
CA HIS A 243 8.75 -55.60 54.50
C HIS A 243 8.08 -54.21 54.51
N ASN A 244 8.22 -53.52 55.64
CA ASN A 244 7.85 -52.11 55.84
C ASN A 244 6.37 -51.78 55.54
N THR A 245 6.10 -51.11 54.41
CA THR A 245 4.78 -50.60 54.02
C THR A 245 4.39 -51.11 52.63
N SER A 246 4.96 -52.25 52.22
CA SER A 246 4.67 -52.85 50.93
C SER A 246 3.26 -53.44 50.89
N VAL A 247 2.54 -53.17 49.80
CA VAL A 247 1.14 -53.56 49.59
C VAL A 247 1.00 -54.38 48.30
N ILE A 248 0.30 -55.51 48.39
CA ILE A 248 -0.17 -56.27 47.22
C ILE A 248 -1.70 -56.20 47.16
N ASN A 249 -2.25 -55.61 46.10
CA ASN A 249 -3.67 -55.60 45.78
C ASN A 249 -3.95 -56.70 44.74
N GLY A 250 -4.29 -57.91 45.19
CA GLY A 250 -4.54 -59.07 44.33
C GLY A 250 -4.67 -60.37 45.12
N ARG A 251 -4.22 -61.49 44.52
CA ARG A 251 -4.22 -62.82 45.14
C ARG A 251 -2.81 -63.40 45.14
N VAL A 252 -2.42 -64.09 46.22
CA VAL A 252 -1.05 -64.53 46.45
C VAL A 252 -0.98 -66.02 46.77
N THR A 253 -0.10 -66.74 46.08
CA THR A 253 0.19 -68.15 46.33
C THR A 253 1.68 -68.33 46.50
N SER A 254 2.15 -68.83 47.63
CA SER A 254 3.60 -69.00 47.86
C SER A 254 3.96 -70.27 48.59
N ARG A 255 5.22 -70.70 48.49
CA ARG A 255 5.71 -71.86 49.25
C ARG A 255 5.84 -71.53 50.73
N ARG A 256 6.29 -70.31 51.03
CA ARG A 256 6.29 -69.66 52.34
C ARG A 256 5.95 -68.18 52.14
N LEU A 257 5.07 -67.63 52.99
CA LEU A 257 4.74 -66.20 53.03
C LEU A 257 5.30 -65.59 54.32
N PHE A 258 6.16 -64.59 54.20
CA PHE A 258 6.72 -63.81 55.31
C PHE A 258 6.25 -62.36 55.19
N MET A 259 5.58 -61.86 56.22
CA MET A 259 5.07 -60.48 56.29
C MET A 259 5.47 -59.84 57.62
N GLU A 260 6.02 -58.63 57.58
CA GLU A 260 6.33 -57.87 58.78
C GLU A 260 6.02 -56.38 58.65
N ALA A 261 6.16 -55.64 59.75
CA ALA A 261 5.86 -54.20 59.86
C ALA A 261 4.39 -53.86 59.52
N ASN A 262 4.13 -52.92 58.61
CA ASN A 262 2.80 -52.44 58.20
C ASN A 262 2.49 -52.91 56.77
N THR A 263 2.82 -54.16 56.44
CA THR A 263 2.58 -54.74 55.12
C THR A 263 1.14 -55.21 54.96
N GLU A 264 0.62 -55.12 53.74
CA GLU A 264 -0.77 -55.48 53.45
C GLU A 264 -0.89 -56.35 52.19
N ILE A 265 -1.76 -57.36 52.24
CA ILE A 265 -2.27 -58.04 51.06
C ILE A 265 -3.78 -57.86 51.03
N ASN A 266 -4.28 -57.16 50.02
CA ASN A 266 -5.68 -56.81 49.85
C ASN A 266 -6.27 -57.61 48.69
N GLN A 267 -7.43 -58.23 48.91
CA GLN A 267 -8.21 -58.85 47.86
C GLN A 267 -8.54 -57.81 46.79
N ASN A 268 -8.18 -58.13 45.56
CA ASN A 268 -8.53 -57.36 44.37
C ASN A 268 -8.79 -58.34 43.23
N GLU A 269 -9.95 -58.26 42.61
CA GLU A 269 -10.29 -59.14 41.48
C GLU A 269 -9.87 -58.48 40.16
N GLN A 270 -9.10 -59.21 39.38
CA GLN A 270 -8.75 -58.85 38.01
C GLN A 270 -9.99 -58.92 37.10
N GLN A 271 -10.04 -58.14 36.00
CA GLN A 271 -11.22 -58.08 35.15
C GLN A 271 -11.50 -59.44 34.50
N GLY A 272 -12.72 -59.96 34.70
CA GLY A 272 -13.27 -61.17 34.08
C GLY A 272 -14.67 -60.94 33.52
N TYR A 273 -15.27 -61.97 32.93
CA TYR A 273 -16.59 -61.88 32.27
C TYR A 273 -17.68 -61.43 33.25
N ALA A 274 -18.00 -60.13 33.22
CA ALA A 274 -18.92 -59.48 34.15
C ALA A 274 -20.22 -59.11 33.42
N CYS A 275 -21.36 -59.39 34.06
CA CYS A 275 -22.68 -59.13 33.51
C CYS A 275 -23.43 -58.06 34.30
N PHE A 276 -24.14 -57.18 33.59
CA PHE A 276 -24.96 -56.10 34.15
C PHE A 276 -26.38 -56.25 33.64
N THR A 277 -27.35 -56.31 34.54
CA THR A 277 -28.75 -56.60 34.25
C THR A 277 -29.65 -55.43 34.60
N ASP A 278 -30.73 -55.26 33.85
CA ASP A 278 -31.80 -54.30 34.12
C ASP A 278 -33.16 -54.91 33.75
N ASP A 279 -34.01 -55.14 34.75
CA ASP A 279 -35.37 -55.68 34.60
C ASP A 279 -36.43 -54.60 34.39
N PHE A 280 -36.05 -53.32 34.47
CA PHE A 280 -36.92 -52.15 34.40
C PHE A 280 -38.10 -52.15 35.40
N ASN A 281 -38.03 -52.91 36.50
CA ASN A 281 -39.10 -52.97 37.52
C ASN A 281 -38.99 -51.80 38.53
N ARG A 282 -39.05 -50.56 38.02
CA ARG A 282 -38.96 -49.31 38.79
C ARG A 282 -39.59 -48.13 38.05
N SER A 283 -39.71 -46.98 38.71
CA SER A 283 -40.40 -45.80 38.15
C SER A 283 -39.60 -44.97 37.15
N SER A 284 -38.27 -45.09 37.10
CA SER A 284 -37.41 -44.29 36.21
C SER A 284 -36.18 -45.09 35.77
N LEU A 285 -35.59 -44.71 34.64
CA LEU A 285 -34.41 -45.39 34.10
C LEU A 285 -33.16 -45.26 35.01
N GLY A 286 -33.10 -44.24 35.86
CA GLY A 286 -31.99 -43.99 36.79
C GLY A 286 -30.71 -43.54 36.09
N GLN A 287 -29.58 -43.53 36.82
CA GLN A 287 -28.28 -43.03 36.32
C GLN A 287 -27.60 -43.97 35.30
N ASN A 288 -28.06 -45.22 35.17
CA ASN A 288 -27.46 -46.19 34.28
C ASN A 288 -27.80 -45.93 32.80
N TRP A 289 -28.78 -45.08 32.53
CA TRP A 289 -29.34 -44.84 31.20
C TRP A 289 -29.58 -43.35 31.00
N ILE A 290 -29.11 -42.81 29.88
CA ILE A 290 -29.37 -41.43 29.49
C ILE A 290 -30.30 -41.44 28.27
N PRO A 291 -31.59 -41.09 28.43
CA PRO A 291 -32.55 -41.07 27.33
C PRO A 291 -32.51 -39.75 26.54
N TYR A 292 -32.88 -39.81 25.26
CA TYR A 292 -32.94 -38.67 24.36
C TYR A 292 -34.01 -38.84 23.27
N THR A 293 -34.51 -37.71 22.80
CA THR A 293 -35.50 -37.59 21.72
C THR A 293 -34.93 -36.71 20.61
N SER A 294 -34.76 -37.26 19.41
CA SER A 294 -34.39 -36.48 18.21
C SER A 294 -35.60 -35.82 17.57
N SER A 295 -36.67 -36.61 17.43
CA SER A 295 -37.89 -36.21 16.73
C SER A 295 -39.11 -36.85 17.38
N GLY A 296 -40.22 -36.12 17.37
CA GLY A 296 -41.38 -36.39 18.20
C GLY A 296 -41.24 -35.82 19.61
N ASN A 297 -42.23 -36.10 20.46
CA ASN A 297 -42.32 -35.55 21.82
C ASN A 297 -42.07 -36.59 22.92
N PHE A 298 -41.74 -37.84 22.56
CA PHE A 298 -41.55 -38.93 23.51
C PHE A 298 -40.08 -39.12 23.85
N THR A 299 -39.77 -39.15 25.15
CA THR A 299 -38.45 -39.52 25.66
C THR A 299 -38.50 -40.93 26.25
N PRO A 300 -37.55 -41.81 25.89
CA PRO A 300 -37.52 -43.18 26.41
C PRO A 300 -37.68 -43.24 27.92
N SER A 301 -38.59 -44.08 28.37
CA SER A 301 -39.00 -44.18 29.77
C SER A 301 -39.56 -45.57 30.09
N ILE A 302 -39.69 -45.88 31.38
CA ILE A 302 -40.27 -47.15 31.82
C ILE A 302 -41.79 -47.05 31.79
N ILE A 303 -42.43 -47.92 31.01
CA ILE A 303 -43.89 -48.04 30.90
C ILE A 303 -44.27 -49.50 31.12
N SER A 304 -45.09 -49.77 32.14
CA SER A 304 -45.52 -51.13 32.49
C SER A 304 -44.35 -52.12 32.66
N ASN A 305 -43.32 -51.70 33.41
CA ASN A 305 -42.08 -52.47 33.67
C ASN A 305 -41.24 -52.81 32.43
N ARG A 306 -41.45 -52.12 31.30
CA ARG A 306 -40.59 -52.23 30.11
C ARG A 306 -40.04 -50.87 29.74
N MET A 307 -38.81 -50.81 29.24
CA MET A 307 -38.28 -49.59 28.66
C MET A 307 -38.90 -49.37 27.28
N ARG A 308 -39.81 -48.39 27.17
CA ARG A 308 -40.36 -47.99 25.88
C ARG A 308 -39.41 -47.01 25.21
N LEU A 309 -38.99 -47.32 24.00
CA LEU A 309 -38.14 -46.48 23.16
C LEU A 309 -38.98 -45.52 22.32
N THR A 310 -40.10 -45.96 21.75
CA THR A 310 -41.00 -45.12 20.95
C THR A 310 -42.45 -45.48 21.20
N GLU A 311 -43.34 -44.55 20.91
CA GLU A 311 -44.77 -44.75 20.89
C GLU A 311 -45.23 -45.11 19.48
N ALA A 312 -46.44 -45.67 19.36
CA ALA A 312 -47.13 -45.87 18.09
C ALA A 312 -47.60 -44.52 17.46
N ILE A 313 -46.67 -43.60 17.26
CA ILE A 313 -46.81 -42.25 16.68
C ILE A 313 -45.81 -42.10 15.54
N THR A 314 -46.18 -41.38 14.48
CA THR A 314 -45.35 -41.25 13.28
C THR A 314 -44.10 -40.39 13.49
N ASN A 315 -43.05 -40.69 12.73
CA ASN A 315 -41.82 -39.88 12.63
C ASN A 315 -41.11 -39.61 13.97
N GLN A 316 -41.02 -40.63 14.83
CA GLN A 316 -40.22 -40.56 16.05
C GLN A 316 -38.84 -41.16 15.81
N ALA A 317 -37.82 -40.54 16.42
CA ALA A 317 -36.49 -41.12 16.60
C ALA A 317 -36.01 -40.78 17.99
N THR A 318 -35.71 -41.82 18.76
CA THR A 318 -35.28 -41.73 20.15
C THR A 318 -34.07 -42.61 20.37
N ALA A 319 -33.31 -42.32 21.43
CA ALA A 319 -32.20 -43.15 21.85
C ALA A 319 -32.05 -43.17 23.37
N VAL A 320 -31.39 -44.19 23.87
CA VAL A 320 -30.94 -44.28 25.26
C VAL A 320 -29.55 -44.89 25.30
N THR A 321 -28.62 -44.25 26.02
CA THR A 321 -27.22 -44.71 26.12
C THR A 321 -26.95 -45.28 27.50
N TYR A 322 -26.44 -46.51 27.53
CA TYR A 322 -26.05 -47.20 28.76
C TYR A 322 -24.72 -46.64 29.30
N GLN A 323 -24.69 -46.27 30.58
CA GLN A 323 -23.56 -45.57 31.22
C GLN A 323 -22.42 -46.51 31.62
N ARG A 324 -21.89 -47.25 30.63
CA ARG A 324 -20.73 -48.12 30.78
C ARG A 324 -19.87 -48.14 29.52
N ILE A 325 -18.55 -48.12 29.70
CA ILE A 325 -17.57 -48.24 28.62
C ILE A 325 -17.16 -49.70 28.44
N PHE A 326 -17.12 -50.14 27.19
CA PHE A 326 -16.65 -51.46 26.78
C PHE A 326 -15.41 -51.32 25.90
N PRO A 327 -14.19 -51.56 26.41
CA PRO A 327 -12.97 -51.58 25.60
C PRO A 327 -13.13 -52.48 24.39
N ALA A 328 -12.74 -52.02 23.22
CA ALA A 328 -12.97 -52.78 22.00
C ALA A 328 -11.96 -53.92 21.81
N ALA A 329 -10.69 -53.74 22.19
CA ALA A 329 -9.64 -54.71 21.90
C ALA A 329 -9.60 -55.88 22.91
N GLY A 330 -9.54 -57.12 22.39
CA GLY A 330 -9.39 -58.30 23.24
C GLY A 330 -10.57 -58.53 24.18
N ASN A 331 -11.80 -58.22 23.74
CA ASN A 331 -13.00 -58.25 24.56
C ASN A 331 -14.05 -59.20 23.95
N LEU A 332 -14.98 -59.64 24.78
CA LEU A 332 -16.17 -60.37 24.37
C LEU A 332 -17.35 -59.68 25.02
N VAL A 333 -18.16 -58.97 24.23
CA VAL A 333 -19.35 -58.24 24.69
C VAL A 333 -20.60 -58.95 24.19
N THR A 334 -21.51 -59.30 25.09
CA THR A 334 -22.78 -59.95 24.76
C THR A 334 -23.93 -59.12 25.31
N VAL A 335 -24.82 -58.67 24.45
CA VAL A 335 -26.05 -57.94 24.81
C VAL A 335 -27.24 -58.87 24.61
N GLU A 336 -28.08 -59.03 25.63
CA GLU A 336 -29.33 -59.77 25.56
C GLU A 336 -30.51 -58.96 26.08
N PHE A 337 -31.68 -59.11 25.44
CA PHE A 337 -32.92 -58.47 25.87
C PHE A 337 -34.14 -59.08 25.20
N ASP A 338 -35.31 -58.90 25.80
CA ASP A 338 -36.60 -59.28 25.22
C ASP A 338 -37.18 -58.09 24.45
N TYR A 339 -37.53 -58.31 23.19
CA TYR A 339 -38.03 -57.28 22.28
C TYR A 339 -39.53 -57.41 22.04
N TYR A 340 -40.24 -56.30 22.22
CA TYR A 340 -41.67 -56.17 21.96
C TYR A 340 -41.90 -55.02 20.98
N ALA A 341 -42.51 -55.33 19.85
CA ALA A 341 -42.92 -54.36 18.86
C ALA A 341 -44.40 -54.56 18.55
N TRP A 342 -45.23 -53.59 18.89
CA TRP A 342 -46.68 -53.78 18.79
C TRP A 342 -47.48 -52.49 18.69
N ALA A 343 -48.64 -52.59 18.06
CA ALA A 343 -49.66 -51.57 18.11
C ALA A 343 -51.04 -52.20 17.93
N ASN A 344 -52.05 -51.68 18.63
CA ASN A 344 -53.45 -52.02 18.41
C ASN A 344 -53.98 -51.32 17.14
N LEU A 345 -53.31 -51.59 16.02
CA LEU A 345 -53.57 -51.04 14.68
C LEU A 345 -53.52 -52.19 13.66
N THR A 346 -54.30 -52.08 12.59
CA THR A 346 -54.25 -52.99 11.44
C THR A 346 -53.12 -52.59 10.48
N GLY A 347 -52.71 -53.50 9.58
CA GLY A 347 -51.61 -53.27 8.64
C GLY A 347 -50.25 -53.69 9.21
N ASN A 348 -49.16 -53.25 8.55
CA ASN A 348 -47.79 -53.64 8.90
C ASN A 348 -47.17 -52.69 9.94
N GLY A 349 -46.39 -53.27 10.86
CA GLY A 349 -45.49 -52.59 11.82
C GLY A 349 -44.37 -51.80 11.18
N ALA A 350 -43.91 -50.76 11.87
CA ALA A 350 -42.72 -50.00 11.51
C ALA A 350 -42.20 -49.10 12.65
N ASP A 351 -40.96 -48.60 12.59
CA ASP A 351 -39.91 -49.10 11.68
C ASP A 351 -39.05 -50.14 12.40
N GLY A 352 -38.71 -49.90 13.67
CA GLY A 352 -38.03 -50.86 14.52
C GLY A 352 -37.03 -50.22 15.48
N VAL A 353 -36.04 -51.00 15.92
CA VAL A 353 -34.99 -50.57 16.85
C VAL A 353 -33.59 -50.90 16.35
N SER A 354 -32.59 -50.19 16.84
CA SER A 354 -31.18 -50.51 16.62
C SER A 354 -30.38 -50.59 17.92
N VAL A 355 -29.47 -51.56 17.98
CA VAL A 355 -28.46 -51.72 19.03
C VAL A 355 -27.14 -51.22 18.48
N ILE A 356 -26.59 -50.22 19.15
CA ILE A 356 -25.54 -49.36 18.60
C ILE A 356 -24.32 -49.42 19.49
N PHE A 357 -23.17 -49.72 18.89
CA PHE A 357 -21.85 -49.52 19.50
C PHE A 357 -21.19 -48.31 18.84
N SER A 358 -20.91 -47.27 19.63
CA SER A 358 -20.32 -46.02 19.16
C SER A 358 -18.98 -45.74 19.82
N ASP A 359 -18.12 -44.97 19.16
CA ASP A 359 -16.87 -44.44 19.71
C ASP A 359 -17.16 -43.63 20.98
N ALA A 360 -16.59 -44.04 22.11
CA ALA A 360 -16.81 -43.40 23.41
C ALA A 360 -16.23 -41.99 23.51
N THR A 361 -15.37 -41.56 22.57
CA THR A 361 -14.81 -40.20 22.53
C THR A 361 -15.72 -39.19 21.81
N VAL A 362 -16.72 -39.69 21.08
CA VAL A 362 -17.72 -38.87 20.38
C VAL A 362 -19.00 -38.88 21.19
N THR A 363 -19.56 -37.69 21.47
CA THR A 363 -20.82 -37.59 22.22
C THR A 363 -21.96 -38.19 21.37
N PRO A 364 -22.66 -39.23 21.86
CA PRO A 364 -23.74 -39.86 21.11
C PRO A 364 -24.83 -38.86 20.71
N ARG A 365 -25.29 -38.96 19.45
CA ARG A 365 -26.48 -38.29 18.92
C ARG A 365 -27.21 -39.28 18.02
N THR A 366 -28.53 -39.36 18.13
CA THR A 366 -29.31 -40.32 17.33
C THR A 366 -29.44 -39.87 15.87
N GLY A 367 -29.49 -40.84 14.97
CA GLY A 367 -29.65 -40.63 13.53
C GLY A 367 -31.10 -40.37 13.09
N GLY A 368 -31.37 -40.59 11.80
CA GLY A 368 -32.68 -40.32 11.20
C GLY A 368 -33.81 -41.23 11.70
N PHE A 369 -35.03 -40.69 11.74
CA PHE A 369 -36.26 -41.47 11.94
C PHE A 369 -36.60 -42.36 10.73
N GLY A 370 -37.65 -43.16 10.85
CA GLY A 370 -38.09 -44.06 9.80
C GLY A 370 -37.16 -45.26 9.65
N GLY A 371 -36.91 -45.65 8.40
CA GLY A 371 -36.07 -46.80 8.04
C GLY A 371 -34.59 -46.68 8.40
N SER A 372 -34.13 -45.52 8.88
CA SER A 372 -32.76 -45.34 9.41
C SER A 372 -32.60 -45.87 10.84
N LEU A 373 -33.71 -46.24 11.50
CA LEU A 373 -33.75 -46.85 12.84
C LEU A 373 -32.98 -46.06 13.91
N GLY A 374 -32.90 -44.74 13.78
CA GLY A 374 -32.10 -43.89 14.67
C GLY A 374 -30.59 -44.17 14.62
N TYR A 375 -30.09 -44.98 13.68
CA TYR A 375 -28.66 -45.29 13.49
C TYR A 375 -28.07 -44.64 12.24
N ALA A 376 -28.73 -44.77 11.09
CA ALA A 376 -28.18 -44.29 9.82
C ALA A 376 -28.64 -42.86 9.49
N GLN A 377 -28.00 -42.26 8.49
CA GLN A 377 -28.33 -40.94 7.96
C GLN A 377 -29.64 -40.94 7.16
N ARG A 378 -30.17 -39.74 6.90
CA ARG A 378 -31.32 -39.52 6.04
C ARG A 378 -31.20 -38.19 5.27
N THR A 379 -31.22 -38.25 3.93
CA THR A 379 -31.00 -37.08 3.04
C THR A 379 -32.26 -36.59 2.31
N ASP A 380 -33.45 -37.00 2.76
CA ASP A 380 -34.73 -36.54 2.23
C ASP A 380 -35.39 -35.49 3.16
N THR A 381 -34.63 -34.98 4.14
CA THR A 381 -35.02 -33.88 5.03
C THR A 381 -34.33 -32.57 4.66
N ASN A 382 -34.88 -31.45 5.11
CA ASN A 382 -34.21 -30.16 5.00
C ASN A 382 -34.10 -29.50 6.40
N PRO A 383 -32.89 -29.41 6.98
CA PRO A 383 -31.62 -29.95 6.47
C PRO A 383 -31.56 -31.49 6.53
N ASP A 384 -30.60 -32.10 5.83
CA ASP A 384 -30.30 -33.54 5.92
C ASP A 384 -30.08 -33.96 7.39
N THR A 385 -30.62 -35.12 7.76
CA THR A 385 -30.44 -35.68 9.10
C THR A 385 -29.20 -36.57 9.11
N PRO A 386 -28.15 -36.25 9.89
CA PRO A 386 -26.98 -37.11 9.99
C PRO A 386 -27.34 -38.47 10.62
N GLY A 387 -26.45 -39.45 10.49
CA GLY A 387 -26.59 -40.70 11.24
C GLY A 387 -26.15 -40.55 12.69
N PHE A 388 -26.08 -41.67 13.40
CA PHE A 388 -25.72 -41.70 14.80
C PHE A 388 -24.25 -41.26 14.98
N ALA A 389 -24.03 -40.19 15.74
CA ALA A 389 -22.70 -39.62 15.93
C ALA A 389 -21.77 -40.61 16.65
N GLY A 390 -20.60 -40.88 16.07
CA GLY A 390 -19.66 -41.88 16.55
C GLY A 390 -20.10 -43.33 16.32
N GLY A 391 -21.24 -43.58 15.67
CA GLY A 391 -21.75 -44.93 15.43
C GLY A 391 -20.73 -45.76 14.66
N TRP A 392 -20.33 -46.91 15.21
CA TRP A 392 -19.35 -47.80 14.58
C TRP A 392 -19.99 -49.10 14.07
N LEU A 393 -20.95 -49.64 14.83
CA LEU A 393 -21.73 -50.82 14.46
C LEU A 393 -23.19 -50.66 14.90
N GLY A 394 -24.13 -50.84 13.99
CA GLY A 394 -25.57 -50.75 14.26
C GLY A 394 -26.32 -52.00 13.84
N VAL A 395 -26.84 -52.76 14.80
CA VAL A 395 -27.67 -53.96 14.58
C VAL A 395 -29.15 -53.56 14.63
N GLY A 396 -29.80 -53.52 13.46
CA GLY A 396 -31.20 -53.14 13.31
C GLY A 396 -32.14 -54.35 13.34
N LEU A 397 -33.16 -54.28 14.19
CA LEU A 397 -34.36 -55.13 14.17
C LEU A 397 -35.43 -54.36 13.39
N ASP A 398 -35.59 -54.70 12.11
CA ASP A 398 -36.32 -53.90 11.11
C ASP A 398 -37.65 -54.55 10.71
N GLU A 399 -38.75 -53.94 11.13
CA GLU A 399 -40.11 -54.45 10.89
C GLU A 399 -40.63 -54.05 9.52
N TRP A 400 -40.32 -52.81 9.09
CA TRP A 400 -40.78 -52.25 7.84
C TRP A 400 -39.91 -52.66 6.65
N GLY A 401 -38.60 -52.75 6.84
CA GLY A 401 -37.67 -53.31 5.86
C GLY A 401 -36.78 -52.31 5.13
N ASN A 402 -36.85 -51.02 5.48
CA ASN A 402 -36.03 -50.02 4.83
C ASN A 402 -34.59 -49.98 5.35
N TYR A 403 -34.28 -50.51 6.54
CA TYR A 403 -32.91 -50.48 7.09
C TYR A 403 -31.91 -51.23 6.22
N SER A 404 -32.33 -52.20 5.40
CA SER A 404 -31.48 -52.88 4.40
C SER A 404 -31.42 -52.18 3.03
N ASN A 405 -32.17 -51.11 2.83
CA ASN A 405 -32.34 -50.41 1.57
C ASN A 405 -31.32 -49.26 1.41
N ALA A 406 -30.82 -49.05 0.19
CA ALA A 406 -29.87 -47.99 -0.15
C ALA A 406 -30.58 -46.68 -0.53
N THR A 407 -31.54 -46.26 0.29
CA THR A 407 -32.38 -45.07 0.06
C THR A 407 -32.12 -44.00 1.11
N GLU A 408 -32.51 -42.76 0.84
CA GLU A 408 -32.37 -41.64 1.77
C GLU A 408 -30.90 -41.41 2.20
N GLY A 409 -29.95 -41.60 1.28
CA GLY A 409 -28.51 -41.38 1.51
C GLY A 409 -27.76 -42.53 2.18
N ARG A 410 -28.46 -43.62 2.56
CA ARG A 410 -27.82 -44.83 3.10
C ARG A 410 -27.08 -45.62 2.03
N GLN A 411 -25.95 -46.22 2.42
CA GLN A 411 -25.04 -46.87 1.49
C GLN A 411 -25.21 -48.41 1.48
N GLY A 412 -25.31 -48.98 0.28
CA GLY A 412 -25.35 -50.42 0.03
C GLY A 412 -26.60 -51.16 0.57
N GLY A 413 -26.58 -52.49 0.44
CA GLY A 413 -27.60 -53.39 0.94
C GLY A 413 -28.44 -54.07 -0.15
N PRO A 414 -29.17 -55.16 0.19
CA PRO A 414 -29.92 -55.97 -0.77
C PRO A 414 -31.28 -55.35 -1.17
N GLY A 415 -31.57 -54.12 -0.76
CA GLY A 415 -32.85 -53.44 -0.96
C GLY A 415 -33.84 -53.67 0.19
N PHE A 416 -35.12 -53.42 -0.09
CA PHE A 416 -36.20 -53.55 0.88
C PHE A 416 -36.36 -55.00 1.40
N ARG A 417 -36.40 -55.16 2.73
CA ARG A 417 -36.47 -56.46 3.43
C ARG A 417 -37.35 -56.37 4.69
N GLN A 418 -38.66 -56.50 4.54
CA GLN A 418 -39.59 -56.52 5.69
C GLN A 418 -39.20 -57.58 6.72
N GLN A 419 -39.45 -57.27 8.00
CA GLN A 419 -39.32 -58.23 9.10
C GLN A 419 -37.95 -58.94 9.09
N ALA A 420 -36.86 -58.16 9.20
CA ALA A 420 -35.50 -58.62 9.03
C ALA A 420 -34.57 -58.12 10.16
N VAL A 421 -33.42 -58.77 10.30
CA VAL A 421 -32.31 -58.26 11.12
C VAL A 421 -31.18 -57.89 10.17
N ALA A 422 -30.57 -56.72 10.34
CA ALA A 422 -29.47 -56.26 9.50
C ALA A 422 -28.43 -55.48 10.30
N ILE A 423 -27.19 -55.48 9.81
CA ILE A 423 -26.03 -54.86 10.45
C ILE A 423 -25.47 -53.81 9.48
N ARG A 424 -25.25 -52.60 10.00
CA ARG A 424 -24.60 -51.49 9.30
C ARG A 424 -23.30 -51.08 10.00
N GLY A 425 -22.33 -50.66 9.20
CA GLY A 425 -20.99 -50.23 9.59
C GLY A 425 -20.93 -48.78 10.10
N SER A 426 -19.73 -48.23 10.16
CA SER A 426 -19.44 -46.98 10.87
C SER A 426 -19.90 -45.70 10.16
N GLU A 427 -19.98 -44.60 10.92
CA GLU A 427 -20.21 -43.23 10.42
C GLU A 427 -19.21 -42.85 9.33
N SER A 428 -17.92 -43.15 9.54
CA SER A 428 -16.85 -42.93 8.55
C SER A 428 -17.05 -43.73 7.25
N ALA A 429 -17.79 -44.85 7.33
CA ALA A 429 -18.17 -45.68 6.19
C ALA A 429 -19.54 -45.27 5.61
N ASN A 430 -20.07 -44.10 5.99
CA ASN A 430 -21.42 -43.65 5.65
C ASN A 430 -22.50 -44.70 5.99
N TYR A 431 -22.33 -45.41 7.11
CA TYR A 431 -23.25 -46.42 7.63
C TYR A 431 -23.55 -47.54 6.62
N GLN A 432 -22.53 -47.96 5.86
CA GLN A 432 -22.65 -48.98 4.83
C GLN A 432 -23.25 -50.29 5.37
N TYR A 433 -24.19 -50.87 4.63
CA TYR A 433 -24.73 -52.21 4.93
C TYR A 433 -23.64 -53.28 4.90
N LEU A 434 -23.59 -54.13 5.93
CA LEU A 434 -22.62 -55.22 6.05
C LEU A 434 -23.24 -56.59 5.76
N VAL A 435 -24.24 -56.97 6.56
CA VAL A 435 -24.87 -58.30 6.50
C VAL A 435 -26.29 -58.24 7.09
N GLY A 436 -27.15 -59.19 6.75
CA GLY A 436 -28.52 -59.24 7.26
C GLY A 436 -29.27 -60.48 6.77
N THR A 437 -30.47 -60.68 7.30
CA THR A 437 -31.33 -61.83 6.98
C THR A 437 -32.06 -61.68 5.65
N ALA A 438 -32.66 -62.76 5.17
CA ALA A 438 -33.71 -62.67 4.17
C ALA A 438 -34.94 -61.91 4.74
N ALA A 439 -35.83 -61.44 3.86
CA ALA A 439 -37.09 -60.82 4.26
C ALA A 439 -38.05 -61.84 4.87
N ASN A 440 -38.97 -61.35 5.70
CA ASN A 440 -40.07 -62.09 6.31
C ASN A 440 -39.60 -63.18 7.28
N LEU A 441 -38.77 -62.82 8.26
CA LEU A 441 -38.45 -63.72 9.37
C LEU A 441 -39.74 -64.24 10.01
N ASN A 442 -39.78 -65.56 10.24
CA ASN A 442 -40.89 -66.24 10.86
C ASN A 442 -40.42 -66.98 12.13
N PRO A 443 -41.01 -66.71 13.30
CA PRO A 443 -42.05 -65.71 13.58
C PRO A 443 -41.61 -64.26 13.35
N LYS A 444 -42.58 -63.39 13.05
CA LYS A 444 -42.38 -61.94 12.81
C LYS A 444 -41.77 -61.23 14.02
N LEU A 445 -41.18 -60.06 13.80
CA LEU A 445 -40.60 -59.24 14.87
C LEU A 445 -41.67 -58.47 15.64
N ASP A 446 -42.86 -58.29 15.07
CA ASP A 446 -43.95 -57.49 15.63
C ASP A 446 -45.30 -58.22 15.79
N VAL A 447 -46.18 -57.62 16.59
CA VAL A 447 -47.57 -58.05 16.82
C VAL A 447 -48.53 -56.90 16.53
N ARG A 448 -49.45 -57.12 15.58
CA ARG A 448 -50.48 -56.14 15.17
C ARG A 448 -51.89 -56.71 15.35
N ARG A 449 -52.90 -55.83 15.38
CA ARG A 449 -54.31 -56.25 15.39
C ARG A 449 -54.64 -56.92 14.05
N THR A 450 -55.05 -58.17 14.10
CA THR A 450 -55.54 -58.90 12.92
C THR A 450 -57.04 -58.80 12.86
N CYS A 451 -57.58 -58.45 11.69
CA CYS A 451 -59.02 -58.38 11.46
C CYS A 451 -59.39 -59.39 10.37
N GLN A 452 -60.35 -60.26 10.70
CA GLN A 452 -61.02 -61.15 9.76
C GLN A 452 -62.46 -60.66 9.57
N TRP A 453 -63.17 -61.21 8.58
CA TRP A 453 -64.56 -60.83 8.29
C TRP A 453 -65.49 -60.92 9.52
N TRP A 454 -65.22 -61.83 10.48
CA TRP A 454 -66.02 -62.03 11.69
C TRP A 454 -65.50 -61.31 12.95
N GLY A 455 -64.45 -60.49 12.85
CA GLY A 455 -63.96 -59.70 13.99
C GLY A 455 -62.45 -59.48 14.01
N CYS A 456 -61.99 -58.64 14.94
CA CYS A 456 -60.58 -58.34 15.14
C CYS A 456 -60.06 -58.91 16.46
N SER A 457 -58.81 -59.38 16.46
CA SER A 457 -58.10 -59.85 17.65
C SER A 457 -56.76 -59.13 17.78
N PHE A 458 -56.38 -58.81 19.01
CA PHE A 458 -55.08 -58.25 19.36
C PHE A 458 -54.60 -58.89 20.66
N SER A 459 -53.48 -59.60 20.59
CA SER A 459 -52.94 -60.38 21.71
C SER A 459 -52.21 -59.53 22.76
N GLY A 460 -52.15 -58.22 22.59
CA GLY A 460 -51.44 -57.30 23.50
C GLY A 460 -49.99 -57.07 23.09
N ALA A 461 -49.19 -56.58 24.04
CA ALA A 461 -47.75 -56.40 23.85
C ALA A 461 -47.08 -57.73 23.50
N GLY A 462 -46.34 -57.75 22.40
CA GLY A 462 -45.67 -58.94 21.89
C GLY A 462 -44.65 -58.56 20.82
N PRO A 463 -43.93 -59.54 20.25
CA PRO A 463 -43.99 -60.96 20.56
C PRO A 463 -43.15 -61.40 21.78
N GLY A 464 -42.24 -60.55 22.29
CA GLY A 464 -41.38 -60.88 23.44
C GLY A 464 -40.24 -61.85 23.09
N HIS A 465 -39.68 -61.74 21.88
CA HIS A 465 -38.55 -62.57 21.48
C HIS A 465 -37.27 -62.09 22.14
N ARG A 466 -36.45 -63.01 22.65
CA ARG A 466 -35.15 -62.67 23.24
C ARG A 466 -34.08 -62.61 22.16
N TYR A 467 -33.33 -61.53 22.08
CA TYR A 467 -32.19 -61.39 21.16
C TYR A 467 -30.88 -61.46 21.93
N PHE A 468 -29.85 -62.01 21.29
CA PHE A 468 -28.49 -62.07 21.78
C PHE A 468 -27.56 -61.53 20.70
N ILE A 469 -26.84 -60.45 21.01
CA ILE A 469 -25.89 -59.81 20.09
C ILE A 469 -24.51 -59.95 20.72
N THR A 470 -23.63 -60.71 20.06
CA THR A 470 -22.27 -60.95 20.54
C THR A 470 -21.27 -60.27 19.64
N ILE A 471 -20.37 -59.49 20.25
CA ILE A 471 -19.19 -58.89 19.63
C ILE A 471 -17.95 -59.54 20.26
N ASP A 472 -17.14 -60.21 19.45
CA ASP A 472 -15.92 -60.90 19.86
C ASP A 472 -14.71 -60.33 19.12
N SER A 473 -13.80 -59.71 19.88
CA SER A 473 -12.56 -59.11 19.39
C SER A 473 -11.32 -59.74 20.06
N ARG A 474 -11.46 -60.94 20.63
CA ARG A 474 -10.35 -61.66 21.28
C ARG A 474 -9.30 -62.16 20.32
N SER A 475 -9.68 -62.48 19.09
CA SER A 475 -8.75 -62.86 18.02
C SER A 475 -8.08 -61.62 17.43
N GLY A 476 -6.74 -61.57 17.41
CA GLY A 476 -6.00 -60.48 16.78
C GLY A 476 -6.37 -60.34 15.29
N GLY A 477 -6.70 -59.11 14.87
CA GLY A 477 -6.99 -58.76 13.46
C GLY A 477 -8.44 -58.91 13.00
N GLY A 478 -9.40 -59.23 13.88
CA GLY A 478 -10.83 -59.31 13.53
C GLY A 478 -11.77 -58.85 14.64
N VAL A 479 -12.94 -58.32 14.26
CA VAL A 479 -14.06 -58.04 15.18
C VAL A 479 -15.28 -58.76 14.65
N TRP A 480 -15.68 -59.83 15.34
CA TRP A 480 -16.73 -60.73 14.89
C TRP A 480 -18.04 -60.38 15.57
N VAL A 481 -19.11 -60.24 14.78
CA VAL A 481 -20.47 -60.05 15.29
C VAL A 481 -21.34 -61.24 14.95
N ARG A 482 -22.19 -61.65 15.89
CA ARG A 482 -23.20 -62.70 15.71
C ARG A 482 -24.50 -62.26 16.38
N VAL A 483 -25.63 -62.59 15.77
CA VAL A 483 -26.96 -62.35 16.32
C VAL A 483 -27.74 -63.65 16.40
N ASP A 484 -28.15 -64.00 17.60
CA ASP A 484 -29.06 -65.10 17.88
C ASP A 484 -30.40 -64.57 18.43
N ARG A 485 -31.45 -65.37 18.30
CA ARG A 485 -32.81 -65.06 18.76
C ARG A 485 -33.42 -66.30 19.40
N SER A 486 -34.02 -66.16 20.59
CA SER A 486 -34.86 -67.17 21.21
C SER A 486 -36.33 -66.88 20.96
N VAL A 487 -37.05 -67.87 20.47
CA VAL A 487 -38.51 -67.82 20.25
C VAL A 487 -39.14 -68.91 21.08
N ASN A 488 -39.98 -68.55 22.06
CA ASN A 488 -40.60 -69.49 22.99
C ASN A 488 -39.59 -70.47 23.63
N GLY A 489 -38.40 -69.97 23.98
CA GLY A 489 -37.30 -70.77 24.56
C GLY A 489 -36.43 -71.53 23.55
N THR A 490 -36.75 -71.53 22.25
CA THR A 490 -35.94 -72.17 21.21
C THR A 490 -34.97 -71.18 20.57
N MET A 491 -33.67 -71.45 20.68
CA MET A 491 -32.60 -70.64 20.09
C MET A 491 -32.46 -70.86 18.58
N GLN A 492 -32.31 -69.77 17.83
CA GLN A 492 -31.95 -69.73 16.42
C GLN A 492 -30.85 -68.70 16.17
N THR A 493 -29.87 -69.04 15.35
CA THR A 493 -28.90 -68.07 14.83
C THR A 493 -29.51 -67.35 13.65
N VAL A 494 -29.69 -66.04 13.76
CA VAL A 494 -30.29 -65.22 12.69
C VAL A 494 -29.22 -64.59 11.80
N ILE A 495 -28.08 -64.18 12.37
CA ILE A 495 -26.89 -63.77 11.64
C ILE A 495 -25.72 -64.51 12.28
N ASP A 496 -25.06 -65.39 11.51
CA ASP A 496 -23.87 -66.12 11.96
C ASP A 496 -22.64 -65.19 12.01
N TRP A 497 -21.54 -65.68 12.56
CA TRP A 497 -20.30 -64.92 12.76
C TRP A 497 -19.85 -64.17 11.49
N HIS A 498 -19.92 -62.84 11.56
CA HIS A 498 -19.50 -61.93 10.52
C HIS A 498 -18.35 -61.06 11.01
N ASN A 499 -17.21 -61.08 10.31
CA ASN A 499 -16.10 -60.18 10.63
C ASN A 499 -16.41 -58.79 10.06
N VAL A 500 -16.70 -57.83 10.96
CA VAL A 500 -17.02 -56.44 10.63
C VAL A 500 -15.88 -55.77 9.85
N LEU A 501 -14.62 -56.14 10.16
CA LEU A 501 -13.43 -55.61 9.49
C LEU A 501 -13.15 -56.23 8.11
N SER A 502 -13.96 -57.18 7.66
CA SER A 502 -13.85 -57.71 6.28
C SER A 502 -14.29 -56.71 5.22
N ASN A 503 -15.06 -55.68 5.60
CA ASN A 503 -15.39 -54.56 4.72
C ASN A 503 -14.24 -53.52 4.73
N PRO A 504 -13.57 -53.26 3.59
CA PRO A 504 -12.43 -52.33 3.53
C PRO A 504 -12.80 -50.87 3.85
N ASN A 505 -14.08 -50.50 3.74
CA ASN A 505 -14.55 -49.16 4.05
C ASN A 505 -14.93 -48.97 5.51
N GLN A 506 -14.96 -50.04 6.32
CA GLN A 506 -15.29 -49.96 7.73
C GLN A 506 -14.26 -49.09 8.45
N GLY A 507 -14.74 -48.16 9.27
CA GLY A 507 -13.88 -47.30 10.09
C GLY A 507 -13.02 -48.10 11.07
N ALA A 508 -11.87 -47.53 11.44
CA ALA A 508 -11.01 -48.10 12.47
C ALA A 508 -11.83 -48.42 13.74
N THR A 509 -11.55 -49.57 14.36
CA THR A 509 -12.20 -49.96 15.60
C THR A 509 -11.88 -48.92 16.70
N PRO A 510 -12.89 -48.29 17.33
CA PRO A 510 -12.69 -47.39 18.46
C PRO A 510 -11.92 -48.08 19.58
N ALA A 511 -11.16 -47.33 20.37
CA ALA A 511 -10.50 -47.90 21.56
C ALA A 511 -11.54 -48.39 22.59
N ASP A 512 -12.63 -47.64 22.72
CA ASP A 512 -13.69 -47.82 23.70
C ASP A 512 -15.06 -47.64 23.05
N PHE A 513 -15.99 -48.54 23.36
CA PHE A 513 -17.38 -48.46 22.92
C PHE A 513 -18.31 -47.93 24.02
N LEU A 514 -19.30 -47.13 23.59
CA LEU A 514 -20.57 -46.92 24.30
C LEU A 514 -21.66 -47.77 23.64
N LEU A 515 -22.58 -48.28 24.47
CA LEU A 515 -23.76 -49.01 24.02
C LEU A 515 -24.99 -48.10 24.07
N SER A 516 -25.68 -47.97 22.94
CA SER A 516 -26.95 -47.25 22.84
C SER A 516 -28.04 -48.12 22.20
N LEU A 517 -29.28 -47.84 22.58
CA LEU A 517 -30.48 -48.44 21.98
C LEU A 517 -31.29 -47.30 21.37
N ALA A 518 -31.60 -47.38 20.07
CA ALA A 518 -32.41 -46.38 19.39
C ALA A 518 -33.73 -46.99 18.91
N GLY A 519 -34.82 -46.24 19.00
CA GLY A 519 -36.13 -46.61 18.48
C GLY A 519 -36.58 -45.62 17.42
N SER A 520 -37.32 -46.11 16.43
CA SER A 520 -37.71 -45.29 15.28
C SER A 520 -39.07 -45.67 14.70
N THR A 521 -39.83 -44.67 14.28
CA THR A 521 -41.06 -44.80 13.52
C THR A 521 -41.06 -43.83 12.33
N GLY A 522 -41.92 -44.10 11.35
CA GLY A 522 -42.06 -43.36 10.12
C GLY A 522 -43.53 -43.13 9.82
N ALA A 523 -43.97 -43.40 8.60
CA ALA A 523 -45.38 -43.33 8.23
C ALA A 523 -46.23 -44.47 8.86
N SER A 524 -45.61 -45.63 9.07
CA SER A 524 -46.17 -46.71 9.90
C SER A 524 -45.48 -46.70 11.27
N VAL A 525 -46.10 -47.31 12.27
CA VAL A 525 -45.71 -47.09 13.69
C VAL A 525 -45.85 -48.36 14.54
N ASN A 526 -45.05 -48.51 15.58
CA ASN A 526 -45.25 -49.48 16.65
C ASN A 526 -44.74 -48.88 17.96
N ASN A 527 -45.26 -49.35 19.09
CA ASN A 527 -44.56 -49.19 20.35
C ASN A 527 -43.38 -50.16 20.31
N HIS A 528 -42.17 -49.64 20.50
CA HIS A 528 -40.97 -50.46 20.61
C HIS A 528 -40.54 -50.48 22.08
N GLU A 529 -40.53 -51.66 22.70
CA GLU A 529 -40.25 -51.85 24.12
C GLU A 529 -39.21 -52.96 24.33
N ILE A 530 -38.40 -52.79 25.37
CA ILE A 530 -37.35 -53.71 25.77
C ILE A 530 -37.55 -54.12 27.24
N GLU A 531 -37.36 -55.40 27.53
CA GLU A 531 -37.42 -55.98 28.87
C GLU A 531 -36.21 -56.88 29.13
N ASN A 532 -35.92 -57.15 30.41
CA ASN A 532 -34.87 -58.09 30.85
C ASN A 532 -33.53 -57.88 30.14
N PHE A 533 -33.08 -56.63 30.09
CA PHE A 533 -31.81 -56.26 29.45
C PHE A 533 -30.64 -56.81 30.27
N LYS A 534 -29.63 -57.34 29.58
CA LYS A 534 -28.36 -57.69 30.18
C LYS A 534 -27.23 -57.47 29.18
N VAL A 535 -26.11 -56.95 29.67
CA VAL A 535 -24.87 -56.86 28.92
C VAL A 535 -23.73 -57.49 29.71
N CYS A 536 -23.03 -58.43 29.10
CA CYS A 536 -21.85 -59.08 29.66
C CYS A 536 -20.60 -58.67 28.89
N ALA A 537 -19.47 -58.48 29.57
CA ALA A 537 -18.20 -58.18 28.93
C ALA A 537 -17.00 -58.76 29.68
N LEU A 538 -15.95 -59.21 28.98
CA LEU A 538 -14.67 -59.56 29.61
C LEU A 538 -13.98 -58.32 30.20
N LYS A 539 -14.12 -57.19 29.52
CA LYS A 539 -13.59 -55.88 29.95
C LYS A 539 -14.71 -54.86 29.95
N SER A 540 -14.92 -54.18 31.06
CA SER A 540 -15.84 -53.03 31.13
C SER A 540 -15.50 -52.13 32.31
N ARG A 541 -15.89 -50.86 32.22
CA ARG A 541 -15.74 -49.90 33.33
C ARG A 541 -16.93 -48.94 33.37
N PRO A 542 -17.37 -48.48 34.57
CA PRO A 542 -18.40 -47.44 34.65
C PRO A 542 -17.93 -46.19 33.90
N VAL A 543 -18.88 -45.47 33.31
CA VAL A 543 -18.61 -44.11 32.84
C VAL A 543 -18.35 -43.26 34.09
N GLY A 544 -17.16 -42.65 34.19
CA GLY A 544 -16.76 -41.83 35.34
C GLY A 544 -17.61 -40.56 35.46
N GLN A 545 -17.17 -39.58 36.26
CA GLN A 545 -17.80 -38.27 36.25
C GLN A 545 -17.70 -37.69 34.82
N LEU A 546 -18.84 -37.37 34.23
CA LEU A 546 -18.91 -36.81 32.88
C LEU A 546 -18.94 -35.29 32.94
N ILE A 547 -18.41 -34.67 31.90
CA ILE A 547 -18.68 -33.25 31.60
C ILE A 547 -20.16 -33.17 31.24
N ASP A 548 -20.89 -32.22 31.81
CA ASP A 548 -22.29 -32.00 31.45
C ASP A 548 -22.38 -31.42 30.04
N HIS A 549 -21.85 -30.22 29.81
CA HIS A 549 -21.77 -29.57 28.50
C HIS A 549 -20.63 -28.53 28.48
N PHE A 550 -20.34 -27.94 27.31
CA PHE A 550 -19.42 -26.81 27.21
C PHE A 550 -20.14 -25.48 26.98
N ARG A 551 -19.60 -24.41 27.57
CA ARG A 551 -20.07 -23.04 27.40
C ARG A 551 -19.00 -22.16 26.78
N PHE A 552 -19.32 -21.49 25.68
CA PHE A 552 -18.45 -20.53 25.00
C PHE A 552 -18.85 -19.09 25.33
N THR A 553 -17.86 -18.23 25.53
CA THR A 553 -18.03 -16.77 25.53
C THR A 553 -17.28 -16.22 24.32
N LEU A 554 -18.03 -15.69 23.36
CA LEU A 554 -17.57 -15.25 22.05
C LEU A 554 -17.56 -13.73 21.93
N PRO A 555 -16.70 -13.12 21.09
CA PRO A 555 -16.83 -11.71 20.78
C PRO A 555 -18.17 -11.44 20.07
N GLN A 556 -18.75 -10.25 20.28
CA GLN A 556 -19.93 -9.82 19.51
C GLN A 556 -19.65 -9.76 18.00
N GLN A 557 -18.44 -9.36 17.62
CA GLN A 557 -17.96 -9.25 16.25
C GLN A 557 -16.43 -9.42 16.23
N GLY A 558 -15.91 -10.16 15.25
CA GLY A 558 -14.47 -10.22 14.95
C GLY A 558 -14.10 -9.28 13.80
N LEU A 559 -12.80 -9.00 13.64
CA LEU A 559 -12.25 -8.30 12.47
C LEU A 559 -11.37 -9.26 11.69
N THR A 560 -11.41 -9.21 10.36
CA THR A 560 -10.59 -10.12 9.52
C THR A 560 -9.09 -10.02 9.79
N CYS A 561 -8.64 -8.85 10.24
CA CYS A 561 -7.24 -8.59 10.58
C CYS A 561 -6.80 -9.05 11.98
N SER A 562 -7.71 -9.46 12.87
CA SER A 562 -7.38 -9.79 14.26
C SER A 562 -7.98 -11.12 14.73
N ALA A 563 -7.21 -11.89 15.50
CA ALA A 563 -7.76 -13.01 16.24
C ALA A 563 -8.62 -12.50 17.41
N SER A 564 -9.72 -13.19 17.66
CA SER A 564 -10.63 -12.91 18.77
C SER A 564 -10.49 -13.95 19.87
N GLU A 565 -10.34 -13.51 21.11
CA GLU A 565 -10.32 -14.41 22.26
C GLU A 565 -11.69 -15.04 22.49
N VAL A 566 -11.67 -16.34 22.76
CA VAL A 566 -12.85 -17.15 23.10
C VAL A 566 -12.55 -17.91 24.38
N GLN A 567 -13.41 -17.73 25.38
CA GLN A 567 -13.36 -18.52 26.61
C GLN A 567 -14.30 -19.73 26.50
N ILE A 568 -13.85 -20.88 26.97
CA ILE A 568 -14.59 -22.14 26.95
C ILE A 568 -14.61 -22.71 28.36
N LYS A 569 -15.79 -23.07 28.87
CA LYS A 569 -15.99 -23.69 30.19
C LYS A 569 -16.50 -25.11 30.04
N ALA A 570 -15.93 -26.05 30.79
CA ALA A 570 -16.45 -27.41 30.94
C ALA A 570 -17.34 -27.46 32.18
N CYS A 571 -18.65 -27.59 31.99
CA CYS A 571 -19.63 -27.58 33.07
C CYS A 571 -19.75 -28.98 33.67
N ALA A 572 -19.77 -29.10 35.01
CA ALA A 572 -20.04 -30.38 35.70
C ALA A 572 -21.54 -30.62 35.93
N ASN A 573 -22.38 -29.58 35.79
CA ASN A 573 -23.82 -29.62 35.95
C ASN A 573 -24.55 -28.72 34.93
N ASP A 574 -25.86 -28.95 34.77
CA ASP A 574 -26.74 -28.33 33.77
C ASP A 574 -26.74 -26.79 33.79
N ASN A 575 -26.74 -26.18 34.98
CA ASN A 575 -26.68 -24.73 35.11
C ASN A 575 -25.26 -24.14 35.04
N CYS A 576 -24.23 -25.00 34.95
CA CYS A 576 -22.81 -24.66 34.98
C CYS A 576 -22.38 -23.85 36.22
N SER A 577 -23.06 -24.04 37.35
CA SER A 577 -22.63 -23.50 38.65
C SER A 577 -21.41 -24.22 39.22
N GLN A 578 -21.12 -25.43 38.72
CA GLN A 578 -19.94 -26.22 39.02
C GLN A 578 -19.18 -26.50 37.73
N LEU A 579 -17.86 -26.36 37.76
CA LEU A 579 -16.98 -26.71 36.65
C LEU A 579 -16.44 -28.12 36.82
N TYR A 580 -16.16 -28.79 35.70
CA TYR A 580 -15.44 -30.05 35.68
C TYR A 580 -13.94 -29.75 35.81
N THR A 581 -13.34 -30.08 36.96
CA THR A 581 -11.98 -29.62 37.31
C THR A 581 -10.87 -30.60 36.97
N ASP A 582 -11.18 -31.87 36.71
CA ASP A 582 -10.17 -32.84 36.27
C ASP A 582 -9.68 -32.49 34.86
N PRO A 583 -8.49 -32.98 34.44
CA PRO A 583 -7.95 -32.69 33.12
C PRO A 583 -8.94 -33.04 31.99
N VAL A 584 -9.19 -32.07 31.11
CA VAL A 584 -10.00 -32.24 29.90
C VAL A 584 -9.19 -31.82 28.69
N THR A 585 -9.23 -32.64 27.65
CA THR A 585 -8.82 -32.24 26.30
C THR A 585 -10.05 -32.27 25.40
N ALA A 586 -10.32 -31.19 24.66
CA ALA A 586 -11.44 -31.10 23.73
C ALA A 586 -10.99 -30.70 22.32
N THR A 587 -11.72 -31.18 21.32
CA THR A 587 -11.52 -30.82 19.91
C THR A 587 -12.60 -29.85 19.46
N LEU A 588 -12.18 -28.69 18.95
CA LEU A 588 -13.06 -27.59 18.54
C LEU A 588 -13.42 -27.65 17.06
N SER A 589 -14.58 -27.08 16.73
CA SER A 589 -14.97 -26.70 15.37
C SER A 589 -14.81 -25.19 15.18
N PRO A 590 -14.32 -24.68 14.05
CA PRO A 590 -13.78 -25.44 12.90
C PRO A 590 -12.53 -26.24 13.27
N ASN A 591 -12.42 -27.48 12.79
CA ASN A 591 -11.24 -28.31 13.03
C ASN A 591 -10.11 -27.99 12.02
N SER A 592 -9.67 -26.73 12.01
CA SER A 592 -8.71 -26.20 11.05
C SER A 592 -7.86 -25.08 11.64
N ALA A 593 -6.67 -24.90 11.07
CA ALA A 593 -5.86 -23.69 11.26
C ALA A 593 -6.56 -22.47 10.63
N PRO A 594 -6.20 -21.23 11.02
CA PRO A 594 -6.78 -20.02 10.46
C PRO A 594 -6.70 -19.98 8.93
N SER A 595 -7.79 -19.57 8.28
CA SER A 595 -7.90 -19.44 6.82
C SER A 595 -8.97 -18.41 6.45
N ALA A 596 -9.25 -18.26 5.15
CA ALA A 596 -10.41 -17.51 4.67
C ALA A 596 -11.74 -17.96 5.30
N THR A 597 -11.90 -19.23 5.66
CA THR A 597 -13.17 -19.78 6.20
C THR A 597 -13.27 -19.77 7.72
N GLY A 598 -12.14 -19.59 8.42
CA GLY A 598 -12.07 -19.56 9.88
C GLY A 598 -11.26 -20.72 10.47
N GLY A 599 -10.68 -20.51 11.65
CA GLY A 599 -9.91 -21.54 12.37
C GLY A 599 -9.32 -21.01 13.68
N TRP A 600 -8.60 -21.88 14.39
CA TRP A 600 -8.05 -21.61 15.72
C TRP A 600 -6.53 -21.46 15.67
N LEU A 601 -6.00 -20.36 16.23
CA LEU A 601 -4.56 -20.22 16.43
C LEU A 601 -4.09 -21.24 17.46
N GLY A 602 -2.96 -21.91 17.20
CA GLY A 602 -2.45 -22.98 18.05
C GLY A 602 -3.14 -24.35 17.85
N GLY A 603 -4.12 -24.43 16.94
CA GLY A 603 -4.84 -25.66 16.61
C GLY A 603 -6.21 -25.79 17.28
N SER A 604 -6.98 -26.78 16.83
CA SER A 604 -8.35 -27.05 17.30
C SER A 604 -8.41 -27.87 18.59
N GLN A 605 -7.29 -28.41 19.08
CA GLN A 605 -7.23 -29.07 20.38
C GLN A 605 -6.98 -28.06 21.48
N VAL A 606 -7.81 -28.11 22.52
CA VAL A 606 -7.67 -27.26 23.70
C VAL A 606 -7.65 -28.10 24.97
N ASN A 607 -6.74 -27.74 25.89
CA ASN A 607 -6.65 -28.34 27.21
C ASN A 607 -7.26 -27.39 28.23
N PHE A 608 -8.06 -27.93 29.16
CA PHE A 608 -8.69 -27.16 30.21
C PHE A 608 -7.84 -27.18 31.47
N ASN A 609 -7.79 -26.04 32.16
CA ASN A 609 -7.22 -25.91 33.48
C ASN A 609 -8.34 -25.49 34.45
N ASN A 610 -8.61 -26.31 35.47
CA ASN A 610 -9.73 -26.11 36.40
C ASN A 610 -11.08 -25.87 35.70
N GLY A 611 -11.33 -26.58 34.59
CA GLY A 611 -12.58 -26.49 33.82
C GLY A 611 -12.72 -25.25 32.94
N ILE A 612 -11.66 -24.46 32.75
CA ILE A 612 -11.64 -23.30 31.85
C ILE A 612 -10.52 -23.45 30.82
N ALA A 613 -10.81 -23.06 29.58
CA ALA A 613 -9.86 -22.92 28.50
C ALA A 613 -10.05 -21.60 27.76
N THR A 614 -8.99 -21.11 27.13
CA THR A 614 -9.00 -19.93 26.26
C THR A 614 -8.40 -20.30 24.92
N ALA A 615 -9.06 -19.93 23.83
CA ALA A 615 -8.61 -20.14 22.46
C ALA A 615 -8.74 -18.84 21.66
N GLN A 616 -8.05 -18.77 20.53
CA GLN A 616 -8.02 -17.58 19.67
C GLN A 616 -8.63 -17.93 18.31
N LEU A 617 -9.82 -17.38 18.04
CA LEU A 617 -10.58 -17.61 16.81
C LEU A 617 -10.22 -16.56 15.76
N ARG A 618 -9.85 -16.99 14.56
CA ARG A 618 -9.50 -16.09 13.45
C ARG A 618 -10.17 -16.50 12.16
N ARG A 619 -10.57 -15.51 11.36
CA ARG A 619 -11.03 -15.68 9.98
C ARG A 619 -10.45 -14.55 9.13
N ASN A 620 -9.80 -14.90 8.03
CA ASN A 620 -9.06 -13.93 7.22
C ASN A 620 -9.91 -13.26 6.11
N SER A 621 -11.19 -13.65 5.98
CA SER A 621 -12.15 -13.04 5.05
C SER A 621 -13.48 -12.75 5.74
N VAL A 622 -14.30 -11.86 5.14
CA VAL A 622 -15.61 -11.51 5.68
C VAL A 622 -16.51 -12.75 5.82
N GLY A 623 -17.29 -12.79 6.90
CA GLY A 623 -18.37 -13.74 7.07
C GLY A 623 -18.39 -14.44 8.43
N ASN A 624 -19.12 -15.55 8.51
CA ASN A 624 -19.52 -16.16 9.78
C ASN A 624 -18.70 -17.43 10.09
N VAL A 625 -18.23 -17.54 11.33
CA VAL A 625 -17.63 -18.78 11.86
C VAL A 625 -18.52 -19.36 12.95
N SER A 626 -18.94 -20.60 12.80
CA SER A 626 -19.67 -21.33 13.83
C SER A 626 -18.71 -22.17 14.66
N VAL A 627 -18.85 -22.11 15.98
CA VAL A 627 -17.97 -22.80 16.93
C VAL A 627 -18.70 -23.95 17.61
N ASN A 628 -17.97 -25.01 17.96
CA ASN A 628 -18.52 -26.15 18.69
C ASN A 628 -17.40 -26.94 19.40
N VAL A 629 -17.74 -27.79 20.37
CA VAL A 629 -16.89 -28.93 20.75
C VAL A 629 -17.37 -30.16 20.00
N LEU A 630 -16.50 -30.77 19.21
CA LEU A 630 -16.78 -31.99 18.43
C LEU A 630 -16.68 -33.26 19.29
N GLY A 631 -15.77 -33.27 20.26
CA GLY A 631 -15.54 -34.36 21.20
C GLY A 631 -14.56 -33.95 22.30
N SER A 632 -14.49 -34.74 23.37
CA SER A 632 -13.59 -34.49 24.50
C SER A 632 -13.20 -35.78 25.21
N THR A 633 -12.08 -35.73 25.93
CA THR A 633 -11.63 -36.76 26.87
C THR A 633 -11.46 -36.11 28.25
N PRO A 634 -12.23 -36.52 29.27
CA PRO A 634 -13.35 -37.46 29.21
C PRO A 634 -14.53 -36.92 28.39
N ALA A 635 -15.40 -37.81 27.91
CA ALA A 635 -16.55 -37.44 27.10
C ALA A 635 -17.54 -36.58 27.89
N SER A 636 -18.29 -35.72 27.19
CA SER A 636 -19.48 -35.09 27.76
C SER A 636 -20.65 -36.07 27.83
N LYS A 637 -21.63 -35.76 28.66
CA LYS A 637 -22.88 -36.51 28.77
C LYS A 637 -23.49 -36.65 27.37
N PRO A 638 -23.91 -37.88 27.00
CA PRO A 638 -24.64 -38.13 25.76
C PRO A 638 -25.74 -37.12 25.52
N PHE A 639 -25.87 -36.71 24.25
CA PHE A 639 -26.91 -35.81 23.75
C PHE A 639 -26.89 -34.36 24.25
N GLN A 640 -25.84 -33.95 24.97
CA GLN A 640 -25.72 -32.56 25.40
C GLN A 640 -25.28 -31.64 24.25
N VAL A 641 -25.71 -30.38 24.34
CA VAL A 641 -25.38 -29.34 23.35
C VAL A 641 -24.47 -28.29 23.97
N ASN A 642 -23.56 -27.76 23.16
CA ASN A 642 -22.73 -26.64 23.58
C ASN A 642 -23.50 -25.34 23.48
N LEU A 643 -23.32 -24.46 24.45
CA LEU A 643 -24.04 -23.19 24.52
C LEU A 643 -23.07 -22.03 24.39
N CYS A 644 -23.48 -20.96 23.74
CA CYS A 644 -22.64 -19.79 23.53
C CYS A 644 -23.30 -18.52 24.03
N SER A 645 -22.49 -17.56 24.47
CA SER A 645 -22.90 -16.20 24.80
C SER A 645 -21.92 -15.21 24.18
N TYR A 646 -22.34 -13.96 23.99
CA TYR A 646 -21.46 -12.91 23.50
C TYR A 646 -20.89 -12.08 24.66
N THR A 647 -19.69 -11.52 24.50
CA THR A 647 -19.02 -10.69 25.52
C THR A 647 -19.84 -9.47 25.95
N ASN A 648 -20.69 -8.93 25.08
CA ASN A 648 -21.57 -7.80 25.38
C ASN A 648 -22.89 -8.21 26.08
N ASN A 649 -23.20 -9.50 26.13
CA ASN A 649 -24.33 -10.06 26.87
C ASN A 649 -23.90 -11.37 27.56
N PRO A 650 -22.98 -11.28 28.54
CA PRO A 650 -22.42 -12.44 29.19
C PRO A 650 -23.51 -13.20 29.95
N ASN A 651 -23.40 -14.53 29.97
CA ASN A 651 -24.34 -15.46 30.63
C ASN A 651 -25.68 -15.71 29.90
N SER A 652 -25.94 -15.07 28.75
CA SER A 652 -27.07 -15.40 27.87
C SER A 652 -26.72 -16.59 26.96
N TYR A 653 -26.59 -17.78 27.56
CA TYR A 653 -26.16 -19.00 26.89
C TYR A 653 -27.26 -19.62 26.00
N SER A 654 -26.99 -19.77 24.70
CA SER A 654 -27.89 -20.39 23.73
C SER A 654 -27.10 -21.02 22.58
N THR A 655 -27.65 -22.06 21.96
CA THR A 655 -27.10 -22.67 20.73
C THR A 655 -27.13 -21.70 19.54
N ALA A 656 -28.09 -20.76 19.51
CA ALA A 656 -28.22 -19.75 18.46
C ALA A 656 -27.08 -18.72 18.45
N ASN A 657 -26.36 -18.58 19.57
CA ASN A 657 -25.27 -17.62 19.72
C ASN A 657 -23.90 -18.21 19.33
N CYS A 658 -23.84 -19.45 18.84
CA CYS A 658 -22.57 -20.14 18.55
C CYS A 658 -21.94 -19.76 17.21
N THR A 659 -22.15 -18.53 16.75
CA THR A 659 -21.62 -18.01 15.50
C THR A 659 -21.06 -16.61 15.71
N VAL A 660 -19.84 -16.36 15.20
CA VAL A 660 -19.19 -15.05 15.20
C VAL A 660 -19.15 -14.49 13.78
N ASN A 661 -19.60 -13.24 13.60
CA ASN A 661 -19.44 -12.51 12.36
C ASN A 661 -18.10 -11.76 12.33
N PHE A 662 -17.33 -11.90 11.25
CA PHE A 662 -16.09 -11.17 11.01
C PHE A 662 -16.31 -10.07 9.98
N ALA A 663 -16.03 -8.82 10.37
CA ALA A 663 -16.13 -7.63 9.53
C ALA A 663 -14.85 -7.36 8.75
N ASP A 664 -15.01 -6.72 7.58
CA ASP A 664 -13.91 -6.41 6.66
C ASP A 664 -12.92 -5.40 7.26
N SER A 665 -11.65 -5.57 6.95
CA SER A 665 -10.55 -4.75 7.47
C SER A 665 -9.71 -4.22 6.32
N GLY A 666 -9.07 -3.06 6.51
CA GLY A 666 -8.23 -2.43 5.50
C GLY A 666 -7.25 -1.43 6.11
N PHE A 667 -6.66 -0.62 5.26
CA PHE A 667 -5.80 0.48 5.68
C PHE A 667 -6.47 1.83 5.47
N ILE A 668 -6.29 2.73 6.44
CA ILE A 668 -6.41 4.17 6.22
C ILE A 668 -5.00 4.68 5.97
N VAL A 669 -4.78 5.28 4.80
CA VAL A 669 -3.53 5.95 4.43
C VAL A 669 -3.82 7.45 4.45
N ASP A 670 -2.89 8.25 4.94
CA ASP A 670 -3.00 9.71 4.96
C ASP A 670 -1.64 10.31 4.58
N VAL A 671 -1.61 11.06 3.48
CA VAL A 671 -0.42 11.68 2.91
C VAL A 671 -0.68 13.18 2.73
N PRO A 672 0.06 14.05 3.43
CA PRO A 672 -0.15 15.48 3.29
C PRO A 672 0.28 15.99 1.91
N ASN A 673 -0.40 17.05 1.45
CA ASN A 673 0.07 17.87 0.32
C ASN A 673 1.39 18.57 0.69
N ALA A 674 2.27 18.78 -0.29
CA ALA A 674 3.58 19.38 -0.04
C ALA A 674 4.15 20.03 -1.31
N TYR A 675 5.27 20.74 -1.20
CA TYR A 675 6.05 21.10 -2.38
C TYR A 675 6.69 19.87 -3.02
N ALA A 676 6.83 19.89 -4.34
CA ALA A 676 7.60 18.90 -5.06
C ALA A 676 9.06 18.89 -4.58
N ASN A 677 9.69 17.71 -4.61
CA ASN A 677 11.05 17.44 -4.12
C ASN A 677 11.25 17.58 -2.60
N GLN A 678 10.18 17.81 -1.84
CA GLN A 678 10.19 17.79 -0.38
C GLN A 678 9.81 16.40 0.16
N THR A 679 10.48 15.96 1.23
CA THR A 679 10.11 14.77 1.99
C THR A 679 9.14 15.17 3.11
N VAL A 680 7.99 14.52 3.17
CA VAL A 680 6.99 14.69 4.25
C VAL A 680 6.66 13.34 4.88
N THR A 681 5.94 13.33 5.99
CA THR A 681 5.55 12.10 6.68
C THR A 681 4.11 11.72 6.33
N GLY A 682 3.93 10.55 5.74
CA GLY A 682 2.62 9.90 5.62
C GLY A 682 2.34 8.97 6.81
N THR A 683 1.07 8.65 7.03
CA THR A 683 0.64 7.70 8.06
C THR A 683 -0.21 6.59 7.47
N ILE A 684 -0.19 5.42 8.12
CA ILE A 684 -1.02 4.27 7.76
C ILE A 684 -1.53 3.57 9.01
N LYS A 685 -2.81 3.22 9.03
CA LYS A 685 -3.50 2.60 10.16
C LYS A 685 -4.31 1.39 9.72
N ALA A 686 -4.16 0.26 10.40
CA ALA A 686 -4.95 -0.95 10.16
C ALA A 686 -6.27 -0.91 10.97
N VAL A 687 -7.40 -0.87 10.27
CA VAL A 687 -8.74 -0.70 10.89
C VAL A 687 -9.80 -1.53 10.19
N ARG A 688 -10.97 -1.62 10.80
CA ARG A 688 -12.21 -2.03 10.13
C ARG A 688 -12.57 -1.04 9.02
N LYS A 689 -12.91 -1.56 7.84
CA LYS A 689 -13.04 -0.77 6.61
C LYS A 689 -14.15 0.30 6.64
N ASP A 690 -15.26 0.03 7.32
CA ASP A 690 -16.39 0.95 7.49
C ASP A 690 -16.39 1.67 8.86
N ASN A 691 -15.38 1.46 9.70
CA ASN A 691 -15.27 2.14 10.99
C ASN A 691 -13.80 2.31 11.45
N ALA A 692 -13.26 3.51 11.21
CA ALA A 692 -11.88 3.90 11.55
C ALA A 692 -11.52 3.80 13.05
N SER A 693 -12.51 3.72 13.96
CA SER A 693 -12.25 3.58 15.40
C SER A 693 -11.94 2.14 15.83
N GLN A 694 -12.31 1.14 15.02
CA GLN A 694 -12.08 -0.27 15.34
C GLN A 694 -10.76 -0.73 14.74
N GLN A 695 -9.73 -0.81 15.58
CA GLN A 695 -8.36 -1.15 15.18
C GLN A 695 -8.15 -2.67 15.10
N CYS A 696 -7.23 -3.06 14.22
CA CYS A 696 -6.76 -4.43 14.04
C CYS A 696 -5.82 -4.93 15.15
N LEU A 697 -6.21 -4.72 16.41
CA LEU A 697 -5.43 -5.13 17.58
C LEU A 697 -5.88 -6.51 18.09
N PRO A 698 -4.95 -7.36 18.57
CA PRO A 698 -3.51 -7.08 18.77
C PRO A 698 -2.62 -7.32 17.52
N SER A 699 -3.13 -7.86 16.41
CA SER A 699 -2.32 -8.31 15.26
C SER A 699 -1.39 -7.26 14.63
N PHE A 700 -1.73 -5.97 14.74
CA PHE A 700 -0.92 -4.84 14.27
C PHE A 700 -0.28 -4.03 15.41
N GLY A 701 -0.45 -4.42 16.68
CA GLY A 701 0.12 -3.71 17.82
C GLY A 701 1.58 -4.08 18.08
N ASN A 702 2.49 -3.10 18.05
CA ASN A 702 3.93 -3.27 18.35
C ASN A 702 4.63 -4.33 17.48
N VAL A 703 4.28 -4.41 16.20
CA VAL A 703 4.83 -5.37 15.25
C VAL A 703 5.36 -4.70 13.99
N GLN A 704 6.34 -5.34 13.37
CA GLN A 704 6.81 -4.96 12.05
C GLN A 704 6.04 -5.77 10.99
N LYS A 705 5.52 -5.09 9.96
CA LYS A 705 4.81 -5.72 8.83
C LYS A 705 5.32 -5.19 7.51
N SER A 706 5.42 -6.06 6.51
CA SER A 706 5.81 -5.70 5.15
C SER A 706 4.59 -5.28 4.34
N VAL A 707 4.46 -4.00 4.03
CA VAL A 707 3.34 -3.43 3.26
C VAL A 707 3.83 -3.03 1.86
N ALA A 708 3.17 -3.53 0.82
CA ALA A 708 3.48 -3.21 -0.56
C ALA A 708 2.86 -1.87 -0.96
N PHE A 709 3.68 -0.95 -1.44
CA PHE A 709 3.26 0.37 -1.93
C PHE A 709 3.40 0.48 -3.45
N TRP A 710 2.48 1.22 -4.08
CA TRP A 710 2.62 1.72 -5.44
C TRP A 710 1.92 3.07 -5.57
N SER A 711 2.30 3.86 -6.58
CA SER A 711 1.69 5.16 -6.84
C SER A 711 1.15 5.25 -8.25
N GLU A 712 0.02 5.91 -8.43
CA GLU A 712 -0.57 6.17 -9.74
C GLU A 712 -0.72 7.67 -9.98
N TYR A 713 -0.53 8.07 -11.24
CA TYR A 713 -0.70 9.45 -11.66
C TYR A 713 -2.17 9.74 -11.91
N LEU A 714 -2.73 10.70 -11.18
CA LEU A 714 -4.10 11.19 -11.41
C LEU A 714 -4.10 12.37 -12.40
N ASN A 715 -3.17 13.32 -12.23
CA ASN A 715 -3.00 14.46 -13.13
C ASN A 715 -1.60 15.10 -12.97
N PRO A 716 -0.79 15.25 -14.04
CA PRO A 716 -1.01 14.80 -15.41
C PRO A 716 -0.93 13.27 -15.56
N THR A 717 -1.32 12.73 -16.72
CA THR A 717 -1.28 11.29 -17.04
C THR A 717 -0.29 11.00 -18.17
N ALA A 718 0.06 9.72 -18.36
CA ALA A 718 0.98 9.28 -19.41
C ALA A 718 0.51 9.61 -20.85
N ASN A 719 -0.79 9.88 -21.05
CA ASN A 719 -1.34 10.27 -22.35
C ASN A 719 -1.12 11.75 -22.69
N ASN A 720 -0.67 12.56 -21.72
CA ASN A 720 -0.39 13.97 -21.95
C ASN A 720 1.00 14.14 -22.58
N SER A 721 1.07 14.78 -23.75
CA SER A 721 2.34 15.08 -24.42
C SER A 721 3.22 15.97 -23.53
N GLY A 722 4.49 15.60 -23.36
CA GLY A 722 5.44 16.30 -22.47
C GLY A 722 5.50 15.75 -21.04
N PHE A 723 4.66 14.78 -20.67
CA PHE A 723 4.69 14.11 -19.36
C PHE A 723 6.01 13.39 -19.09
N GLN A 724 6.54 13.54 -17.87
CA GLN A 724 7.70 12.80 -17.38
C GLN A 724 7.34 11.92 -16.18
N SER A 725 7.51 10.60 -16.36
CA SER A 725 7.26 9.64 -15.29
C SER A 725 8.43 9.59 -14.31
N VAL A 726 8.16 9.90 -13.05
CA VAL A 726 9.09 9.78 -11.92
C VAL A 726 8.47 8.89 -10.84
N SER A 727 9.28 8.07 -10.16
CA SER A 727 8.79 7.24 -9.04
C SER A 727 8.60 8.06 -7.78
N VAL A 728 7.55 7.74 -7.01
CA VAL A 728 7.43 8.15 -5.61
C VAL A 728 8.44 7.35 -4.79
N GLY A 729 9.04 7.98 -3.77
CA GLY A 729 9.87 7.31 -2.78
C GLY A 729 9.13 7.15 -1.46
N VAL A 730 9.13 5.95 -0.89
CA VAL A 730 8.63 5.66 0.47
C VAL A 730 9.80 5.08 1.27
N ASN A 731 10.12 5.64 2.44
CA ASN A 731 11.33 5.30 3.20
C ASN A 731 12.63 5.36 2.35
N GLY A 732 12.70 6.33 1.43
CA GLY A 732 13.81 6.47 0.50
C GLY A 732 13.90 5.40 -0.60
N THR A 733 12.96 4.45 -0.63
CA THR A 733 12.90 3.41 -1.66
C THR A 733 11.91 3.80 -2.75
N PRO A 734 12.31 3.83 -4.04
CA PRO A 734 11.37 4.04 -5.14
C PRO A 734 10.32 2.93 -5.19
N ILE A 735 9.04 3.31 -5.28
CA ILE A 735 7.93 2.36 -5.39
C ILE A 735 7.45 2.24 -6.84
N GLY A 736 6.82 1.10 -7.16
CA GLY A 736 6.24 0.86 -8.48
C GLY A 736 5.08 1.79 -8.83
N GLN A 737 4.71 1.81 -10.11
CA GLN A 737 3.66 2.69 -10.65
C GLN A 737 2.33 1.97 -10.93
N SER A 738 2.19 0.73 -10.46
CA SER A 738 0.97 -0.08 -10.58
C SER A 738 1.00 -1.22 -9.58
N ALA A 739 -0.17 -1.79 -9.29
CA ALA A 739 -0.33 -2.90 -8.34
C ALA A 739 0.54 -4.15 -8.67
N ASN A 740 0.85 -4.36 -9.96
CA ASN A 740 1.69 -5.49 -10.42
C ASN A 740 3.18 -5.29 -10.11
N ASN A 741 3.61 -4.04 -9.93
CA ASN A 741 4.99 -3.67 -9.63
C ASN A 741 5.13 -3.10 -8.21
N ALA A 742 4.15 -3.35 -7.33
CA ALA A 742 4.14 -2.84 -5.98
C ALA A 742 5.39 -3.28 -5.20
N THR A 743 5.93 -2.37 -4.40
CA THR A 743 7.20 -2.54 -3.69
C THR A 743 6.95 -2.69 -2.20
N SER A 744 7.37 -3.81 -1.64
CA SER A 744 7.24 -4.13 -0.21
C SER A 744 8.19 -3.29 0.65
N ILE A 745 7.62 -2.50 1.57
CA ILE A 745 8.34 -1.70 2.56
C ILE A 745 7.98 -2.21 3.96
N SER A 746 9.00 -2.41 4.79
CA SER A 746 8.81 -2.80 6.18
C SER A 746 8.40 -1.60 7.03
N LEU A 747 7.25 -1.68 7.69
CA LEU A 747 6.71 -0.65 8.56
C LEU A 747 6.61 -1.15 9.99
N ASN A 748 6.98 -0.30 10.95
CA ASN A 748 6.83 -0.58 12.38
C ASN A 748 5.52 0.03 12.86
N PHE A 749 4.52 -0.81 13.16
CA PHE A 749 3.26 -0.37 13.73
C PHE A 749 3.37 -0.26 15.25
N ASN A 750 2.90 0.85 15.81
CA ASN A 750 2.88 1.10 17.25
C ASN A 750 1.78 0.30 17.96
N GLN A 751 1.59 0.51 19.26
CA GLN A 751 0.57 -0.17 20.07
C GLN A 751 -0.88 0.04 19.57
N ASN A 752 -1.13 1.09 18.79
CA ASN A 752 -2.44 1.47 18.24
C ASN A 752 -2.64 0.94 16.81
N GLY A 753 -1.71 0.17 16.26
CA GLY A 753 -1.78 -0.30 14.87
C GLY A 753 -1.58 0.82 13.85
N GLU A 754 -0.78 1.83 14.20
CA GLU A 754 -0.42 2.97 13.34
C GLU A 754 1.07 2.97 13.03
N ALA A 755 1.44 3.27 11.79
CA ALA A 755 2.82 3.46 11.36
C ALA A 755 2.95 4.78 10.59
N SER A 756 4.14 5.40 10.66
CA SER A 756 4.50 6.58 9.89
C SER A 756 5.66 6.28 8.96
N PHE A 757 5.67 6.89 7.78
CA PHE A 757 6.73 6.69 6.79
C PHE A 757 7.04 8.01 6.06
N PRO A 758 8.32 8.39 5.89
CA PRO A 758 8.69 9.45 4.96
C PRO A 758 8.30 9.09 3.52
N ILE A 759 7.69 10.04 2.83
CA ILE A 759 7.33 10.00 1.43
C ILE A 759 7.90 11.22 0.71
N SER A 760 8.49 11.00 -0.46
CA SER A 760 9.03 12.05 -1.32
C SER A 760 8.64 11.83 -2.78
N TYR A 761 8.46 12.90 -3.51
CA TYR A 761 8.19 12.86 -4.95
C TYR A 761 8.80 14.10 -5.59
N ARG A 762 9.70 13.90 -6.57
CA ARG A 762 10.54 14.96 -7.15
C ARG A 762 9.75 15.92 -8.04
N GLU A 763 8.68 15.47 -8.66
CA GLU A 763 7.90 16.25 -9.63
C GLU A 763 6.61 16.80 -9.02
N VAL A 764 5.85 17.56 -9.82
CA VAL A 764 4.55 18.13 -9.42
C VAL A 764 3.39 17.32 -10.00
N GLY A 765 2.21 17.47 -9.41
CA GLY A 765 0.99 16.80 -9.87
C GLY A 765 0.17 16.21 -8.74
N SER A 766 -0.98 15.62 -9.09
CA SER A 766 -1.84 14.83 -8.21
C SER A 766 -1.54 13.34 -8.42
N LEU A 767 -1.26 12.64 -7.33
CA LEU A 767 -0.95 11.21 -7.32
C LEU A 767 -1.84 10.48 -6.32
N ALA A 768 -2.11 9.21 -6.58
CA ALA A 768 -2.65 8.27 -5.60
C ALA A 768 -1.52 7.41 -5.05
N LEU A 769 -1.44 7.26 -3.73
CA LEU A 769 -0.61 6.25 -3.06
C LEU A 769 -1.51 5.10 -2.64
N HIS A 770 -1.14 3.88 -2.99
CA HIS A 770 -1.83 2.67 -2.57
C HIS A 770 -0.93 1.84 -1.67
N ALA A 771 -1.54 1.14 -0.72
CA ALA A 771 -0.89 0.25 0.21
C ALA A 771 -1.65 -1.09 0.25
N ARG A 772 -0.91 -2.21 0.19
CA ARG A 772 -1.45 -3.57 0.28
C ARG A 772 -0.63 -4.42 1.22
N PHE A 773 -1.31 -5.13 2.11
CA PHE A 773 -0.73 -6.19 2.93
C PHE A 773 -1.39 -7.51 2.57
N THR A 774 -0.57 -8.48 2.18
CA THR A 774 -0.96 -9.87 1.95
C THR A 774 -0.40 -10.69 3.11
N GLY A 775 -1.29 -11.22 3.95
CA GLY A 775 -0.92 -12.03 5.09
C GLY A 775 -0.36 -13.40 4.69
N SER A 776 0.45 -13.97 5.59
CA SER A 776 1.04 -15.30 5.46
C SER A 776 0.94 -16.07 6.79
N GLY A 777 1.18 -17.38 6.78
CA GLY A 777 1.03 -18.23 7.97
C GLY A 777 -0.41 -18.22 8.49
N ASP A 778 -0.62 -17.88 9.76
CA ASP A 778 -1.98 -17.73 10.34
C ASP A 778 -2.79 -16.59 9.72
N GLU A 779 -2.14 -15.69 8.97
CA GLU A 779 -2.76 -14.59 8.24
C GLU A 779 -2.94 -14.91 6.76
N GLN A 780 -2.67 -16.16 6.34
CA GLN A 780 -2.86 -16.59 4.96
C GLN A 780 -4.27 -16.24 4.47
N ASP A 781 -4.36 -15.68 3.26
CA ASP A 781 -5.59 -15.16 2.65
C ASP A 781 -6.13 -13.83 3.24
N LEU A 782 -5.46 -13.24 4.24
CA LEU A 782 -5.77 -11.88 4.68
C LEU A 782 -5.26 -10.88 3.65
N LEU A 783 -6.16 -10.03 3.18
CA LEU A 783 -5.85 -8.92 2.29
C LEU A 783 -6.30 -7.62 2.96
N LEU A 784 -5.36 -6.72 3.23
CA LEU A 784 -5.66 -5.34 3.64
C LEU A 784 -5.20 -4.39 2.55
N GLU A 785 -6.10 -3.53 2.10
CA GLU A 785 -5.82 -2.50 1.12
C GLU A 785 -6.27 -1.14 1.64
N GLY A 786 -5.55 -0.09 1.24
CA GLY A 786 -5.90 1.30 1.48
C GLY A 786 -5.21 2.20 0.48
N GLN A 787 -5.72 3.41 0.33
CA GLN A 787 -5.16 4.39 -0.59
C GLN A 787 -5.44 5.81 -0.09
N ASP A 788 -4.65 6.75 -0.57
CA ASP A 788 -4.89 8.18 -0.41
C ASP A 788 -4.41 8.94 -1.65
N SER A 789 -4.92 10.16 -1.87
CA SER A 789 -4.49 11.03 -2.96
C SER A 789 -3.85 12.31 -2.42
N PHE A 790 -2.71 12.70 -2.98
CA PHE A 790 -1.97 13.89 -2.56
C PHE A 790 -1.47 14.69 -3.76
N ILE A 791 -1.25 15.98 -3.54
CA ILE A 791 -0.75 16.94 -4.53
C ILE A 791 0.68 17.36 -4.16
N ARG A 792 1.55 17.43 -5.17
CA ARG A 792 2.84 18.12 -5.10
C ARG A 792 2.81 19.38 -5.93
N VAL A 793 3.07 20.50 -5.26
CA VAL A 793 3.00 21.87 -5.80
C VAL A 793 4.39 22.33 -6.24
N PRO A 794 4.57 23.07 -7.35
CA PRO A 794 5.85 23.71 -7.64
C PRO A 794 6.20 24.74 -6.57
N ARG A 795 7.49 24.99 -6.37
CA ARG A 795 7.96 25.97 -5.39
C ARG A 795 7.84 27.41 -5.91
N ALA A 796 8.17 27.61 -7.19
CA ALA A 796 8.14 28.92 -7.82
C ALA A 796 7.95 28.84 -9.35
N LEU A 797 7.54 29.94 -9.95
CA LEU A 797 7.61 30.22 -11.39
C LEU A 797 8.68 31.28 -11.63
N VAL A 798 9.67 30.95 -12.46
CA VAL A 798 10.83 31.79 -12.73
C VAL A 798 10.74 32.31 -14.16
N LEU A 799 10.78 33.64 -14.32
CA LEU A 799 10.71 34.31 -15.61
C LEU A 799 12.10 34.75 -16.07
N SER A 800 12.34 34.70 -17.37
CA SER A 800 13.50 35.29 -18.03
C SER A 800 13.09 35.81 -19.40
N ALA A 801 13.83 36.78 -19.94
CA ALA A 801 13.56 37.35 -21.26
C ALA A 801 14.73 37.09 -22.22
N ASN A 802 14.44 37.02 -23.51
CA ASN A 802 15.44 36.89 -24.56
C ASN A 802 14.99 37.65 -25.83
N ASN A 803 15.88 38.44 -26.44
CA ASN A 803 15.63 39.09 -27.72
C ASN A 803 16.89 39.08 -28.61
N PRO A 804 16.79 38.70 -29.90
CA PRO A 804 17.93 38.73 -30.82
C PRO A 804 18.40 40.14 -31.23
N TYR A 805 17.72 41.22 -30.83
CA TYR A 805 18.07 42.60 -31.18
C TYR A 805 19.53 42.92 -30.85
N ASN A 806 20.01 42.49 -29.68
CA ASN A 806 21.41 42.59 -29.29
C ASN A 806 22.01 41.18 -29.04
N PRO A 807 22.65 40.58 -30.05
CA PRO A 807 23.17 39.21 -29.95
C PRO A 807 24.22 38.98 -28.86
N THR A 808 24.92 40.03 -28.41
CA THR A 808 25.92 39.93 -27.34
C THR A 808 25.32 40.13 -25.94
N HIS A 809 24.07 40.59 -25.86
CA HIS A 809 23.33 40.76 -24.61
C HIS A 809 21.85 40.31 -24.75
N PRO A 810 21.61 39.07 -25.21
CA PRO A 810 20.29 38.62 -25.64
C PRO A 810 19.28 38.55 -24.48
N ASN A 811 19.74 38.37 -23.24
CA ASN A 811 18.87 38.27 -22.06
C ASN A 811 18.30 39.62 -21.56
N GLY A 812 18.77 40.74 -22.12
CA GLY A 812 18.29 42.08 -21.78
C GLY A 812 18.50 42.57 -20.36
N GLN A 813 19.17 41.85 -19.45
CA GLN A 813 19.34 42.29 -18.07
C GLN A 813 19.94 43.70 -17.94
N CYS A 814 19.34 44.54 -17.09
CA CYS A 814 19.66 45.96 -16.94
C CYS A 814 19.75 46.31 -15.45
N SER A 815 20.87 45.93 -14.82
CA SER A 815 21.13 46.22 -13.40
C SER A 815 21.31 47.71 -13.09
N ALA A 816 21.65 48.53 -14.09
CA ALA A 816 21.79 49.98 -13.93
C ALA A 816 20.43 50.70 -13.91
N GLU A 817 19.37 50.07 -14.41
CA GLU A 817 18.00 50.58 -14.41
C GLU A 817 17.85 51.98 -14.99
N ASN A 818 18.63 52.35 -16.01
CA ASN A 818 18.63 53.71 -16.54
C ASN A 818 19.05 53.77 -18.03
N ILE A 819 19.26 54.98 -18.54
CA ILE A 819 19.58 55.24 -19.96
C ILE A 819 20.89 54.59 -20.44
N SER A 820 21.79 54.19 -19.54
CA SER A 820 23.03 53.48 -19.87
C SER A 820 22.83 52.00 -20.23
N CYS A 821 21.65 51.44 -19.99
CA CYS A 821 21.36 50.06 -20.36
C CYS A 821 21.37 49.87 -21.88
N ASN A 822 21.85 48.70 -22.30
CA ASN A 822 21.82 48.29 -23.70
C ASN A 822 20.39 48.28 -24.23
N VAL A 823 20.23 48.57 -25.52
CA VAL A 823 18.94 48.43 -26.19
C VAL A 823 18.59 46.95 -26.25
N PHE A 824 17.40 46.61 -25.77
CA PHE A 824 16.89 45.24 -25.73
C PHE A 824 15.88 44.96 -26.85
N ALA A 825 15.00 45.91 -27.15
CA ALA A 825 13.99 45.79 -28.19
C ALA A 825 13.49 47.19 -28.59
N ARG A 826 12.73 47.28 -29.68
CA ARG A 826 11.89 48.44 -29.96
C ARG A 826 10.53 48.30 -29.26
N ALA A 827 9.89 49.42 -28.94
CA ALA A 827 8.50 49.42 -28.49
C ALA A 827 7.61 48.69 -29.52
N ASP A 828 6.73 47.81 -29.04
CA ASP A 828 5.91 46.86 -29.82
C ASP A 828 6.66 45.78 -30.63
N GLU A 829 7.98 45.62 -30.46
CA GLU A 829 8.75 44.50 -31.02
C GLU A 829 8.65 43.27 -30.11
N ASN A 830 8.47 42.09 -30.72
CA ASN A 830 8.36 40.84 -29.98
C ASN A 830 9.71 40.43 -29.37
N PHE A 831 9.67 39.91 -28.14
CA PHE A 831 10.75 39.22 -27.45
C PHE A 831 10.22 37.92 -26.82
N ASP A 832 11.11 36.98 -26.55
CA ASP A 832 10.77 35.73 -25.90
C ASP A 832 10.76 35.92 -24.38
N LEU A 833 9.58 35.83 -23.76
CA LEU A 833 9.41 35.70 -22.32
C LEU A 833 9.32 34.20 -21.98
N ILE A 834 10.31 33.69 -21.27
CA ILE A 834 10.48 32.27 -20.95
C ILE A 834 10.13 32.05 -19.49
N ILE A 835 9.14 31.21 -19.22
CA ILE A 835 8.70 30.86 -17.87
C ILE A 835 9.01 29.40 -17.57
N ARG A 836 9.59 29.15 -16.40
CA ARG A 836 10.00 27.83 -15.90
C ARG A 836 9.39 27.57 -14.53
N ALA A 837 8.69 26.46 -14.36
CA ALA A 837 8.30 25.99 -13.04
C ALA A 837 9.45 25.25 -12.37
N VAL A 838 9.68 25.49 -11.08
CA VAL A 838 10.76 24.86 -10.33
C VAL A 838 10.25 24.17 -9.08
N VAL A 839 10.96 23.12 -8.65
CA VAL A 839 10.65 22.35 -7.43
C VAL A 839 11.45 22.89 -6.25
N ALA A 840 11.09 22.49 -5.01
CA ALA A 840 11.80 22.96 -3.82
C ALA A 840 13.25 22.44 -3.79
N ALA A 841 14.18 23.29 -3.35
CA ALA A 841 15.54 22.86 -3.07
C ALA A 841 15.59 22.13 -1.70
N PRO A 842 16.52 21.18 -1.48
CA PRO A 842 16.69 20.55 -0.17
C PRO A 842 16.99 21.56 0.95
N ILE A 843 17.68 22.65 0.61
CA ILE A 843 17.91 23.82 1.46
C ILE A 843 17.53 25.03 0.60
N GLU A 844 16.44 25.70 0.95
CA GLU A 844 15.94 26.83 0.18
C GLU A 844 16.67 28.11 0.57
N ASP A 845 17.33 28.76 -0.39
CA ASP A 845 18.01 30.06 -0.26
C ASP A 845 17.13 31.24 -0.75
N ASN A 846 15.93 30.93 -1.26
CA ASN A 846 15.00 31.83 -1.94
C ASN A 846 15.52 32.41 -3.27
N ASP A 847 16.62 31.89 -3.80
CA ASP A 847 17.07 32.13 -5.17
C ASP A 847 16.58 31.00 -6.09
N PHE A 848 15.32 31.11 -6.49
CA PHE A 848 14.64 30.09 -7.29
C PHE A 848 15.27 29.84 -8.68
N THR A 849 16.25 30.65 -9.10
CA THR A 849 16.90 30.52 -10.40
C THR A 849 17.79 29.28 -10.49
N ASN A 850 18.31 28.79 -9.36
CA ASN A 850 19.15 27.59 -9.30
C ASN A 850 18.36 26.29 -9.08
N ASN A 851 17.06 26.38 -8.75
CA ASN A 851 16.21 25.23 -8.47
C ASN A 851 16.01 24.34 -9.71
N LEU A 852 15.78 23.04 -9.46
CA LEU A 852 15.49 22.07 -10.52
C LEU A 852 14.13 22.36 -11.17
N THR A 853 14.08 22.16 -12.48
CA THR A 853 12.86 22.31 -13.29
C THR A 853 11.84 21.23 -12.96
N ALA A 854 10.58 21.65 -12.81
CA ALA A 854 9.41 20.77 -12.80
C ALA A 854 8.89 20.59 -14.22
N TYR A 855 8.84 19.36 -14.72
CA TYR A 855 8.38 19.06 -16.08
C TYR A 855 6.88 18.77 -16.15
N ASN A 856 6.29 18.34 -15.03
CA ASN A 856 4.87 17.95 -14.97
C ASN A 856 3.93 19.10 -14.59
N TYR A 857 4.44 20.33 -14.46
CA TYR A 857 3.59 21.48 -14.14
C TYR A 857 2.74 21.84 -15.37
N GLN A 858 1.44 21.94 -15.18
CA GLN A 858 0.53 22.48 -16.18
C GLN A 858 -0.54 23.32 -15.50
N GLN A 859 -0.81 24.49 -16.07
CA GLN A 859 -1.83 25.39 -15.55
C GLN A 859 -2.26 26.39 -16.62
N GLN A 860 -3.57 26.57 -16.76
CA GLN A 860 -4.16 27.50 -17.72
C GLN A 860 -4.36 28.89 -17.10
N ASN A 861 -4.49 29.91 -17.96
CA ASN A 861 -4.93 31.27 -17.62
C ASN A 861 -4.10 31.94 -16.50
N ILE A 862 -2.77 31.83 -16.57
CA ILE A 862 -1.86 32.55 -15.66
C ILE A 862 -1.68 33.96 -16.19
N ALA A 863 -2.14 34.96 -15.45
CA ALA A 863 -2.08 36.36 -15.84
C ALA A 863 -0.65 36.93 -15.72
N LEU A 864 -0.20 37.62 -16.77
CA LEU A 864 1.07 38.32 -16.86
C LEU A 864 0.90 39.77 -16.41
N GLN A 865 1.98 40.36 -15.90
CA GLN A 865 2.04 41.76 -15.52
C GLN A 865 3.44 42.32 -15.76
N HIS A 866 3.57 43.63 -15.80
CA HIS A 866 4.85 44.29 -15.90
C HIS A 866 4.84 45.62 -15.14
N THR A 867 6.04 46.11 -14.83
CA THR A 867 6.24 47.40 -14.19
C THR A 867 7.24 48.22 -14.99
N LEU A 868 6.95 49.51 -15.18
CA LEU A 868 7.91 50.47 -15.69
C LEU A 868 8.92 50.81 -14.58
N VAL A 869 10.20 50.55 -14.85
CA VAL A 869 11.29 50.87 -13.93
C VAL A 869 11.81 52.28 -14.21
N GLN A 870 12.10 52.59 -15.48
CA GLN A 870 12.44 53.95 -15.93
C GLN A 870 11.89 54.23 -17.34
N PRO A 871 11.54 55.48 -17.66
CA PRO A 871 11.54 56.65 -16.77
C PRO A 871 10.45 56.56 -15.71
N SER A 872 10.77 56.85 -14.44
CA SER A 872 9.83 56.74 -13.31
C SER A 872 8.56 57.59 -13.42
N ALA A 873 8.63 58.71 -14.15
CA ALA A 873 7.49 59.58 -14.45
C ALA A 873 6.73 59.19 -15.74
N GLY A 874 7.13 58.09 -16.39
CA GLY A 874 6.59 57.64 -17.66
C GLY A 874 5.29 56.82 -17.54
N GLN A 875 4.80 56.38 -18.69
CA GLN A 875 3.67 55.48 -18.82
C GLN A 875 4.15 54.02 -18.93
N SER A 876 3.46 53.08 -18.28
CA SER A 876 3.87 51.67 -18.31
C SER A 876 3.74 51.00 -19.68
N GLY A 877 2.98 51.57 -20.60
CA GLY A 877 2.63 50.89 -21.85
C GLY A 877 1.75 49.66 -21.62
N VAL A 878 1.44 48.96 -22.71
CA VAL A 878 0.53 47.81 -22.74
C VAL A 878 1.29 46.56 -23.17
N LEU A 879 1.04 45.43 -22.50
CA LEU A 879 1.57 44.13 -22.92
C LEU A 879 0.85 43.60 -24.16
N GLY A 880 1.58 42.90 -25.02
CA GLY A 880 0.99 42.17 -26.15
C GLY A 880 0.21 40.93 -25.75
N VAL A 881 0.63 40.26 -24.67
CA VAL A 881 -0.01 39.07 -24.11
C VAL A 881 -0.30 39.30 -22.63
N ASN A 882 -1.56 39.15 -22.22
CA ASN A 882 -1.99 39.41 -20.83
C ASN A 882 -2.08 38.14 -19.97
N GLU A 883 -2.17 36.96 -20.58
CA GLU A 883 -2.23 35.69 -19.88
C GLU A 883 -1.62 34.57 -20.73
N TYR A 884 -1.19 33.49 -20.09
CA TYR A 884 -0.66 32.33 -20.77
C TYR A 884 -1.09 31.03 -20.12
N THR A 885 -0.99 29.95 -20.90
CA THR A 885 -1.13 28.58 -20.40
C THR A 885 0.24 27.96 -20.30
N HIS A 886 0.62 27.52 -19.11
CA HIS A 886 1.82 26.71 -18.92
C HIS A 886 1.51 25.27 -19.34
N LEU A 887 2.22 24.79 -20.35
CA LEU A 887 2.10 23.44 -20.87
C LEU A 887 3.11 22.52 -20.17
N LEU A 888 2.84 21.21 -20.19
CA LEU A 888 3.81 20.22 -19.74
C LEU A 888 5.12 20.35 -20.52
N GLY A 889 6.24 20.18 -19.81
CA GLY A 889 7.58 20.43 -20.31
C GLY A 889 8.40 21.30 -19.36
N GLY A 890 9.66 21.53 -19.72
CA GLY A 890 10.57 22.27 -18.84
C GLY A 890 10.35 23.78 -18.82
N THR A 891 9.86 24.36 -19.91
CA THR A 891 9.63 25.80 -20.05
C THR A 891 8.44 26.09 -20.97
N THR A 892 7.80 27.23 -20.77
CA THR A 892 6.84 27.82 -21.72
C THR A 892 7.41 29.15 -22.21
N THR A 893 7.50 29.34 -23.53
CA THR A 893 7.99 30.57 -24.16
C THR A 893 6.83 31.34 -24.79
N ILE A 894 6.77 32.64 -24.51
CA ILE A 894 5.73 33.57 -24.97
C ILE A 894 6.39 34.64 -25.82
N ALA A 895 5.90 34.87 -27.03
CA ALA A 895 6.25 36.06 -27.81
C ALA A 895 5.55 37.28 -27.19
N GLN A 896 6.23 37.98 -26.29
CA GLN A 896 5.73 39.14 -25.56
C GLN A 896 6.22 40.44 -26.22
N LYS A 897 5.52 41.54 -25.99
CA LYS A 897 5.93 42.90 -26.39
C LYS A 897 5.36 43.92 -25.40
N VAL A 898 5.95 45.12 -25.35
CA VAL A 898 5.42 46.27 -24.60
C VAL A 898 5.38 47.49 -25.50
N SER A 899 4.29 48.24 -25.45
CA SER A 899 4.00 49.32 -26.42
C SER A 899 4.79 50.62 -26.22
N GLU A 900 5.69 50.69 -25.22
CA GLU A 900 6.28 51.95 -24.77
C GLU A 900 7.80 51.84 -24.54
N VAL A 901 8.48 52.99 -24.56
CA VAL A 901 9.91 53.16 -24.31
C VAL A 901 10.21 53.11 -22.82
N GLY A 902 11.29 52.42 -22.43
CA GLY A 902 11.64 52.32 -21.01
C GLY A 902 12.53 51.12 -20.67
N VAL A 903 12.78 50.96 -19.38
CA VAL A 903 13.27 49.72 -18.75
C VAL A 903 12.08 49.11 -18.03
N PHE A 904 11.84 47.81 -18.20
CA PHE A 904 10.66 47.12 -17.65
C PHE A 904 11.04 45.88 -16.86
N ASP A 905 10.29 45.57 -15.81
CA ASP A 905 10.31 44.27 -15.15
C ASP A 905 9.04 43.49 -15.49
N PHE A 906 9.18 42.25 -15.97
CA PHE A 906 8.08 41.38 -16.36
C PHE A 906 7.88 40.28 -15.31
N SER A 907 6.63 40.12 -14.89
CA SER A 907 6.23 39.19 -13.83
C SER A 907 4.87 38.55 -14.17
N LEU A 908 4.31 37.80 -13.23
CA LEU A 908 2.98 37.23 -13.30
C LEU A 908 2.26 37.36 -11.97
N PHE A 909 0.93 37.25 -11.98
CA PHE A 909 0.16 37.10 -10.76
C PHE A 909 0.31 35.67 -10.25
N ALA A 910 0.78 35.52 -9.01
CA ALA A 910 0.99 34.22 -8.40
C ALA A 910 -0.31 33.40 -8.42
N PRO A 911 -0.30 32.14 -8.92
CA PRO A 911 -1.46 31.29 -8.85
C PRO A 911 -1.93 31.10 -7.40
N THR A 912 -3.24 31.19 -7.18
CA THR A 912 -3.85 30.96 -5.85
C THR A 912 -4.33 29.52 -5.66
N HIS A 913 -4.49 28.78 -6.75
CA HIS A 913 -4.92 27.38 -6.76
C HIS A 913 -4.08 26.55 -7.71
N TYR A 914 -3.90 25.27 -7.39
CA TYR A 914 -3.28 24.28 -8.26
C TYR A 914 -4.00 22.93 -8.10
N LEU A 915 -4.52 22.37 -9.21
CA LEU A 915 -5.28 21.10 -9.21
C LEU A 915 -6.42 21.04 -8.18
N GLY A 916 -7.10 22.16 -7.96
CA GLY A 916 -8.19 22.29 -6.98
C GLY A 916 -7.75 22.55 -5.54
N LEU A 917 -6.45 22.50 -5.24
CA LEU A 917 -5.91 22.88 -3.94
C LEU A 917 -5.84 24.41 -3.80
N ASP A 918 -6.44 24.95 -2.75
CA ASP A 918 -6.19 26.33 -2.30
C ASP A 918 -4.80 26.40 -1.65
N LEU A 919 -3.89 27.13 -2.30
CA LEU A 919 -2.48 27.19 -1.92
C LEU A 919 -2.24 27.99 -0.65
N ALA A 920 -3.09 28.98 -0.34
CA ALA A 920 -2.96 29.76 0.88
C ALA A 920 -3.44 28.95 2.08
N SER A 921 -4.60 28.30 1.95
CA SER A 921 -5.17 27.45 3.01
C SER A 921 -4.28 26.22 3.30
N ALA A 922 -3.60 25.68 2.28
CA ALA A 922 -2.65 24.59 2.44
C ALA A 922 -1.24 25.02 2.89
N ASN A 923 -0.98 26.33 3.03
CA ASN A 923 0.34 26.90 3.29
C ASN A 923 1.43 26.46 2.28
N LEU A 924 1.06 26.42 0.99
CA LEU A 924 1.92 26.04 -0.14
C LEU A 924 1.88 27.07 -1.29
N PRO A 925 2.09 28.39 -1.04
CA PRO A 925 2.08 29.40 -2.11
C PRO A 925 3.16 29.14 -3.17
N ILE A 926 2.83 29.35 -4.44
CA ILE A 926 3.80 29.33 -5.54
C ILE A 926 4.44 30.72 -5.62
N ALA A 927 5.75 30.80 -5.39
CA ALA A 927 6.48 32.06 -5.51
C ALA A 927 6.66 32.47 -6.98
N VAL A 928 6.94 33.75 -7.22
CA VAL A 928 7.17 34.30 -8.56
C VAL A 928 8.49 35.05 -8.56
N THR A 929 9.41 34.64 -9.42
CA THR A 929 10.64 35.37 -9.71
C THR A 929 10.45 36.10 -11.03
N SER A 930 10.33 37.43 -10.97
CA SER A 930 10.23 38.27 -12.16
C SER A 930 11.53 38.24 -12.98
N THR A 931 11.51 38.84 -14.17
CA THR A 931 12.72 38.95 -14.99
C THR A 931 13.78 39.87 -14.38
N GLY A 932 13.39 40.69 -13.39
CA GLY A 932 14.12 41.89 -13.00
C GLY A 932 14.07 42.93 -14.11
N SER A 933 14.82 44.01 -13.93
CA SER A 933 14.92 45.11 -14.90
C SER A 933 15.52 44.62 -16.22
N ILE A 934 14.70 44.63 -17.28
CA ILE A 934 15.07 44.33 -18.66
C ILE A 934 15.25 45.66 -19.41
N GLY A 935 16.33 45.71 -20.20
CA GLY A 935 17.02 46.87 -20.77
C GLY A 935 16.17 47.80 -21.63
N ARG A 936 16.82 48.68 -22.38
CA ARG A 936 16.10 49.81 -22.96
C ARG A 936 15.26 49.38 -24.14
N PHE A 937 13.96 49.60 -24.02
CA PHE A 937 13.03 49.66 -25.13
C PHE A 937 13.11 51.05 -25.74
N ILE A 938 13.38 51.14 -27.05
CA ILE A 938 13.50 52.40 -27.81
C ILE A 938 12.33 52.54 -28.79
N PRO A 939 12.06 53.73 -29.35
CA PRO A 939 11.10 53.84 -30.43
C PRO A 939 11.52 52.97 -31.62
N ALA A 940 10.55 52.49 -32.39
CA ALA A 940 10.83 51.74 -33.59
C ALA A 940 11.35 52.63 -34.73
N TYR A 941 10.79 53.85 -34.85
CA TYR A 941 11.16 54.85 -35.85
C TYR A 941 10.61 56.24 -35.47
N PHE A 942 11.05 57.28 -36.19
CA PHE A 942 10.39 58.59 -36.18
C PHE A 942 9.44 58.73 -37.36
N SER A 943 8.27 59.30 -37.14
CA SER A 943 7.44 59.91 -38.18
C SER A 943 7.76 61.40 -38.25
N VAL A 944 7.88 61.95 -39.47
CA VAL A 944 8.31 63.34 -39.68
C VAL A 944 7.18 64.19 -40.24
N SER A 945 7.02 65.40 -39.70
CA SER A 945 6.17 66.44 -40.27
C SER A 945 6.82 67.83 -40.12
N PRO A 946 6.61 68.74 -41.08
CA PRO A 946 7.11 70.12 -40.97
C PRO A 946 6.34 70.89 -39.91
N MET A 947 7.02 71.79 -39.18
CA MET A 947 6.36 72.65 -38.20
C MET A 947 5.54 73.76 -38.85
N SER A 948 6.11 74.40 -39.86
CA SER A 948 5.55 75.56 -40.54
C SER A 948 6.28 75.79 -41.87
N ASN A 949 5.71 76.61 -42.74
CA ASN A 949 6.36 77.00 -43.99
C ASN A 949 7.64 77.80 -43.70
N VAL A 950 8.73 77.43 -44.35
CA VAL A 950 10.03 78.12 -44.25
C VAL A 950 9.97 79.39 -45.09
N THR A 951 10.30 80.52 -44.47
CA THR A 951 10.32 81.85 -45.13
C THR A 951 11.65 82.53 -44.92
N LEU A 952 12.06 83.34 -45.89
CA LEU A 952 13.35 84.03 -45.88
C LEU A 952 13.20 85.44 -45.32
N ASP A 953 14.30 85.95 -44.76
CA ASP A 953 14.43 87.32 -44.29
C ASP A 953 15.46 88.02 -45.17
N ALA A 954 14.97 88.86 -46.08
CA ALA A 954 15.81 89.51 -47.08
C ALA A 954 16.91 90.39 -46.46
N ALA A 955 18.06 90.46 -47.12
CA ALA A 955 19.18 91.27 -46.66
C ALA A 955 18.84 92.77 -46.68
N CYS A 956 18.04 93.22 -47.66
CA CYS A 956 17.44 94.54 -47.64
C CYS A 956 15.93 94.50 -47.41
N LYS A 957 15.49 95.15 -46.32
CA LYS A 957 14.10 95.11 -45.84
C LYS A 957 13.35 96.43 -46.02
N THR A 958 14.01 97.46 -46.56
CA THR A 958 13.42 98.79 -46.75
C THR A 958 12.75 98.87 -48.12
N GLY A 959 11.47 99.28 -48.18
CA GLY A 959 10.72 99.30 -49.44
C GLY A 959 10.21 97.89 -49.80
N ASN A 960 10.44 97.47 -51.05
CA ASN A 960 10.22 96.07 -51.45
C ASN A 960 11.42 95.24 -50.99
N ALA A 961 11.20 94.18 -50.21
CA ALA A 961 12.29 93.36 -49.67
C ALA A 961 13.01 92.57 -50.78
N PHE A 962 14.34 92.57 -50.79
CA PHE A 962 15.16 91.85 -51.77
C PHE A 962 16.57 91.55 -51.23
N SER A 963 17.29 90.65 -51.91
CA SER A 963 18.71 90.36 -51.64
C SER A 963 19.51 90.36 -52.93
N TYR A 964 20.78 90.77 -52.88
CA TYR A 964 21.66 90.61 -54.04
C TYR A 964 22.26 89.20 -54.10
N LEU A 965 22.57 88.73 -55.31
CA LEU A 965 23.36 87.51 -55.50
C LEU A 965 24.75 87.72 -54.90
N GLY A 966 25.19 86.76 -54.09
CA GLY A 966 26.42 86.82 -53.30
C GLY A 966 26.24 87.43 -51.90
N GLN A 967 25.10 88.08 -51.62
CA GLN A 967 24.82 88.67 -50.31
C GLN A 967 24.14 87.65 -49.39
N PRO A 968 24.68 87.35 -48.20
CA PRO A 968 24.02 86.49 -47.22
C PRO A 968 22.71 87.07 -46.70
N PHE A 969 21.70 86.20 -46.55
CA PHE A 969 20.40 86.48 -45.94
C PHE A 969 20.02 85.36 -44.95
N GLU A 970 19.05 85.63 -44.08
CA GLU A 970 18.64 84.74 -42.98
C GLU A 970 17.25 84.13 -43.21
N TYR A 971 16.81 83.27 -42.30
CA TYR A 971 15.42 82.79 -42.25
C TYR A 971 14.59 83.68 -41.34
N SER A 972 13.41 84.10 -41.82
CA SER A 972 12.40 84.73 -40.96
C SER A 972 11.63 83.67 -40.17
N ASN A 973 11.34 82.54 -40.82
CA ASN A 973 10.84 81.34 -40.18
C ASN A 973 11.75 80.16 -40.49
N SER A 974 12.50 79.72 -39.48
CA SER A 974 13.51 78.68 -39.58
C SER A 974 12.93 77.31 -39.99
N PRO A 975 13.70 76.49 -40.75
CA PRO A 975 13.35 75.09 -40.99
C PRO A 975 13.21 74.30 -39.69
N GLY A 976 12.05 73.67 -39.48
CA GLY A 976 11.78 72.86 -38.29
C GLY A 976 10.92 71.63 -38.59
N LEU A 977 11.20 70.52 -37.88
CA LEU A 977 10.51 69.23 -38.01
C LEU A 977 10.03 68.71 -36.66
N TYR A 978 8.87 68.05 -36.64
CA TYR A 978 8.50 67.14 -35.56
C TYR A 978 9.04 65.73 -35.89
N LEU A 979 9.94 65.21 -35.04
CA LEU A 979 10.42 63.82 -35.08
C LEU A 979 9.60 62.95 -34.13
N GLN A 980 8.36 62.65 -34.49
CA GLN A 980 7.41 61.99 -33.62
C GLN A 980 7.83 60.51 -33.40
N PRO A 981 8.18 60.09 -32.16
CA PRO A 981 8.65 58.72 -31.91
C PRO A 981 7.48 57.74 -31.94
N LYS A 982 7.64 56.66 -32.71
CA LYS A 982 6.59 55.65 -32.96
C LYS A 982 7.01 54.27 -32.49
N SER A 983 6.07 53.50 -31.95
CA SER A 983 6.22 52.06 -31.73
C SER A 983 6.14 51.29 -33.05
N ALA A 984 6.45 50.00 -33.04
CA ALA A 984 6.36 49.14 -34.22
C ALA A 984 4.94 49.05 -34.82
N ASN A 985 3.89 49.31 -34.01
CA ASN A 985 2.49 49.37 -34.44
C ASN A 985 2.00 50.79 -34.74
N ASN A 986 2.91 51.76 -34.98
CA ASN A 986 2.60 53.16 -35.32
C ASN A 986 1.90 53.97 -34.20
N ALA A 987 1.89 53.47 -32.96
CA ALA A 987 1.46 54.23 -31.80
C ALA A 987 2.55 55.22 -31.34
N ASP A 988 2.16 56.32 -30.70
CA ASP A 988 3.12 57.27 -30.13
C ASP A 988 3.75 56.72 -28.86
N THR A 989 5.08 56.78 -28.75
CA THR A 989 5.83 56.42 -27.54
C THR A 989 6.12 57.66 -26.71
N GLN A 990 5.41 57.85 -25.60
CA GLN A 990 5.46 59.07 -24.80
C GLN A 990 6.73 59.18 -23.97
N ASN A 991 7.27 58.05 -23.53
CA ASN A 991 8.42 58.03 -22.60
C ASN A 991 9.71 58.51 -23.28
N TYR A 992 9.82 58.40 -24.60
CA TYR A 992 10.96 58.93 -25.36
C TYR A 992 11.10 60.45 -25.25
N LEU A 993 10.00 61.17 -25.01
CA LEU A 993 10.02 62.63 -24.92
C LEU A 993 10.52 63.13 -23.56
N ILE A 994 10.68 62.25 -22.56
CA ILE A 994 11.11 62.59 -21.20
C ILE A 994 12.63 62.61 -21.13
N ASP A 995 13.25 63.65 -20.58
CA ASP A 995 14.70 63.66 -20.39
C ASP A 995 15.13 62.63 -19.32
N PRO A 996 16.23 61.86 -19.50
CA PRO A 996 17.21 61.90 -20.60
C PRO A 996 16.92 60.89 -21.73
N TRP A 997 15.68 60.40 -21.89
CA TRP A 997 15.28 59.43 -22.92
C TRP A 997 15.20 60.02 -24.32
N TRP A 998 15.13 61.34 -24.44
CA TRP A 998 15.33 62.04 -25.71
C TRP A 998 16.79 61.93 -26.16
N ARG A 999 17.04 61.11 -27.19
CA ARG A 999 18.40 60.80 -27.66
C ARG A 999 18.76 61.37 -29.02
N TYR A 1000 17.94 62.28 -29.53
CA TYR A 1000 18.23 63.00 -30.76
C TYR A 1000 19.10 64.24 -30.50
N ASN A 1001 20.32 64.23 -31.03
CA ASN A 1001 21.29 65.33 -30.90
C ASN A 1001 21.98 65.73 -32.21
N ASN A 1002 21.46 65.27 -33.35
CA ASN A 1002 22.07 65.52 -34.66
C ASN A 1002 22.05 67.03 -35.01
N GLN A 1003 23.17 67.56 -35.51
CA GLN A 1003 23.33 68.98 -35.83
C GLN A 1003 23.14 69.30 -37.33
N TRP A 1004 22.59 68.34 -38.10
CA TRP A 1004 22.37 68.46 -39.55
C TRP A 1004 23.64 68.84 -40.34
N ASN A 1005 24.81 68.33 -39.93
CA ASN A 1005 26.11 68.66 -40.55
C ASN A 1005 26.22 68.23 -42.02
N GLY A 1006 25.38 67.29 -42.46
CA GLY A 1006 25.35 66.77 -43.83
C GLY A 1006 24.27 67.39 -44.72
N ARG A 1007 23.64 68.48 -44.27
CA ARG A 1007 22.59 69.17 -45.03
C ARG A 1007 23.16 69.87 -46.26
N THR A 1008 22.35 69.94 -47.31
CA THR A 1008 22.73 70.59 -48.56
C THR A 1008 21.65 71.53 -49.06
N TYR A 1009 22.07 72.54 -49.81
CA TYR A 1009 21.20 73.48 -50.49
C TYR A 1009 21.37 73.37 -52.00
N SER A 1010 20.26 73.40 -52.73
CA SER A 1010 20.27 73.37 -54.19
C SER A 1010 19.10 74.13 -54.77
N ASP A 1011 19.32 74.91 -55.83
CA ASP A 1011 18.24 75.55 -56.59
C ASP A 1011 18.21 75.02 -58.03
N SER A 1012 17.36 74.01 -58.24
CA SER A 1012 17.12 73.46 -59.57
C SER A 1012 16.21 74.35 -60.43
N ALA A 1013 15.38 75.20 -59.83
CA ALA A 1013 14.45 76.07 -60.53
C ALA A 1013 15.17 77.19 -61.27
N ASN A 1014 16.20 77.77 -60.64
CA ASN A 1014 16.96 78.89 -61.22
C ASN A 1014 18.36 78.50 -61.72
N GLY A 1015 18.85 77.31 -61.36
CA GLY A 1015 20.15 76.79 -61.78
C GLY A 1015 21.33 77.58 -61.20
N VAL A 1016 21.20 78.06 -59.95
CA VAL A 1016 22.24 78.85 -59.27
C VAL A 1016 22.68 78.11 -58.01
N ASN A 1017 24.00 77.97 -57.83
CA ASN A 1017 24.56 77.33 -56.64
C ASN A 1017 24.35 78.19 -55.39
N LEU A 1018 24.25 77.55 -54.23
CA LEU A 1018 24.15 78.24 -52.95
C LEU A 1018 25.37 77.97 -52.07
N GLY A 1019 25.74 78.97 -51.28
CA GLY A 1019 26.58 78.81 -50.11
C GLY A 1019 25.77 79.05 -48.84
N PHE A 1020 26.26 78.53 -47.73
CA PHE A 1020 25.69 78.80 -46.42
C PHE A 1020 26.78 78.81 -45.36
N ASP A 1021 26.51 79.52 -44.27
CA ASP A 1021 27.24 79.43 -43.02
C ASP A 1021 26.25 79.48 -41.85
N ASN A 1022 26.76 79.26 -40.65
CA ASN A 1022 25.93 79.31 -39.46
C ASN A 1022 26.59 80.17 -38.38
N LEU A 1023 25.80 81.06 -37.79
CA LEU A 1023 26.20 81.94 -36.70
C LEU A 1023 26.30 81.21 -35.34
N GLN A 1024 25.80 79.97 -35.27
CA GLN A 1024 25.81 79.13 -34.08
C GLN A 1024 26.66 77.87 -34.28
N THR A 1025 27.33 77.44 -33.22
CA THR A 1025 28.13 76.19 -33.20
C THR A 1025 27.28 74.93 -33.08
N SER A 1026 26.04 75.06 -32.60
CA SER A 1026 25.07 73.97 -32.44
C SER A 1026 23.72 74.44 -32.97
N PRO A 1027 23.54 74.37 -34.30
CA PRO A 1027 22.43 75.05 -34.95
C PRO A 1027 21.09 74.32 -34.78
N ILE A 1028 21.08 73.06 -34.32
CA ILE A 1028 19.86 72.30 -34.08
C ILE A 1028 19.54 72.25 -32.60
N SER A 1029 18.35 72.75 -32.25
CA SER A 1029 17.83 72.73 -30.88
C SER A 1029 16.42 72.14 -30.83
N ARG A 1030 16.09 71.52 -29.70
CA ARG A 1030 14.74 71.02 -29.41
C ARG A 1030 13.87 72.18 -28.93
N GLN A 1031 12.68 72.33 -29.50
CA GLN A 1031 11.78 73.45 -29.22
C GLN A 1031 11.27 73.46 -27.78
N ALA A 1032 10.88 72.29 -27.25
CA ALA A 1032 10.46 72.12 -25.86
C ALA A 1032 10.81 70.72 -25.34
N LEU A 1033 11.07 70.61 -24.03
CA LEU A 1033 11.49 69.35 -23.39
C LEU A 1033 10.41 68.24 -23.40
N ASN A 1034 9.17 68.53 -23.77
CA ASN A 1034 8.07 67.57 -23.79
C ASN A 1034 7.50 67.33 -25.21
N ASN A 1035 8.15 67.85 -26.26
CA ASN A 1035 7.69 67.68 -27.63
C ASN A 1035 8.79 67.10 -28.54
N SER A 1036 8.41 66.69 -29.75
CA SER A 1036 9.30 66.09 -30.73
C SER A 1036 9.94 67.11 -31.69
N GLY A 1037 9.78 68.41 -31.41
CA GLY A 1037 10.13 69.47 -32.33
C GLY A 1037 11.61 69.84 -32.32
N ILE A 1038 12.25 69.87 -33.48
CA ILE A 1038 13.63 70.36 -33.69
C ILE A 1038 13.68 71.48 -34.74
N VAL A 1039 14.52 72.49 -34.53
CA VAL A 1039 14.59 73.70 -35.37
C VAL A 1039 16.05 74.06 -35.68
N LEU A 1040 16.30 74.50 -36.93
CA LEU A 1040 17.56 75.05 -37.40
C LEU A 1040 17.67 76.55 -37.14
N ASN A 1041 18.63 76.96 -36.32
CA ASN A 1041 18.83 78.34 -35.91
C ASN A 1041 20.13 78.94 -36.48
N GLY A 1042 20.14 80.27 -36.64
CA GLY A 1042 21.34 81.05 -36.97
C GLY A 1042 21.94 80.80 -38.36
N GLU A 1043 21.22 80.11 -39.25
CA GLU A 1043 21.70 79.83 -40.60
C GLU A 1043 21.58 81.08 -41.49
N ARG A 1044 22.67 81.37 -42.22
CA ARG A 1044 22.65 82.32 -43.33
C ARG A 1044 22.93 81.60 -44.63
N VAL A 1045 22.20 81.98 -45.67
CA VAL A 1045 22.30 81.40 -46.99
C VAL A 1045 22.55 82.53 -47.99
N TRP A 1046 23.32 82.26 -49.04
CA TRP A 1046 23.44 83.15 -50.19
C TRP A 1046 23.43 82.36 -51.48
N TYR A 1047 22.91 82.99 -52.52
CA TYR A 1047 23.12 82.53 -53.88
C TYR A 1047 24.53 82.92 -54.33
N GLN A 1048 25.29 81.98 -54.89
CA GLN A 1048 26.58 82.31 -55.49
C GLN A 1048 26.35 83.22 -56.69
N LYS A 1049 27.04 84.36 -56.72
CA LYS A 1049 26.92 85.31 -57.83
C LYS A 1049 27.60 84.75 -59.08
N PRO A 1050 26.88 84.54 -60.20
CA PRO A 1050 27.50 84.15 -61.47
C PRO A 1050 28.26 85.33 -62.08
N LEU A 1051 29.34 85.09 -62.82
CA LEU A 1051 30.07 86.14 -63.54
C LEU A 1051 29.17 86.84 -64.58
N GLN A 1052 28.35 86.07 -65.28
CA GLN A 1052 27.40 86.60 -66.25
C GLN A 1052 26.16 87.19 -65.56
N PRO A 1053 25.75 88.43 -65.90
CA PRO A 1053 24.55 89.04 -65.33
C PRO A 1053 23.31 88.17 -65.53
N LYS A 1054 22.53 88.00 -64.47
CA LYS A 1054 21.31 87.18 -64.47
C LYS A 1054 20.09 88.06 -64.20
N PRO A 1055 19.00 87.98 -65.00
CA PRO A 1055 17.79 88.72 -64.74
C PRO A 1055 17.21 88.39 -63.35
N VAL A 1056 16.43 89.32 -62.80
CA VAL A 1056 15.72 89.14 -61.52
C VAL A 1056 14.90 87.84 -61.51
N PHE A 1057 15.03 87.07 -60.43
CA PHE A 1057 14.25 85.85 -60.17
C PHE A 1057 13.93 85.74 -58.67
N ASN A 1058 12.96 84.89 -58.30
CA ASN A 1058 12.62 84.66 -56.90
C ASN A 1058 13.36 83.45 -56.33
N SER A 1059 13.65 83.47 -55.03
CA SER A 1059 14.19 82.32 -54.32
C SER A 1059 13.29 81.10 -54.46
N ALA A 1060 13.86 79.93 -54.79
CA ALA A 1060 13.13 78.69 -54.93
C ALA A 1060 14.00 77.46 -54.63
N PHE A 1061 14.94 77.60 -53.69
CA PHE A 1061 15.89 76.54 -53.36
C PHE A 1061 15.30 75.49 -52.42
N ASP A 1062 15.93 74.30 -52.42
CA ASP A 1062 15.62 73.19 -51.54
C ASP A 1062 16.69 73.04 -50.45
N LEU A 1063 16.28 72.79 -49.21
CA LEU A 1063 17.14 72.29 -48.12
C LEU A 1063 16.91 70.78 -47.97
N THR A 1064 17.95 69.99 -48.26
CA THR A 1064 17.88 68.52 -48.16
C THR A 1064 18.62 68.03 -46.92
N LEU A 1065 17.91 67.25 -46.10
CA LEU A 1065 18.43 66.48 -44.97
C LEU A 1065 18.53 65.02 -45.38
N ASN A 1066 19.72 64.43 -45.25
CA ASN A 1066 19.89 63.01 -45.51
C ASN A 1066 19.37 62.17 -44.33
N ALA A 1067 19.24 60.86 -44.52
CA ALA A 1067 18.73 59.97 -43.48
C ALA A 1067 19.52 60.05 -42.17
N SER A 1068 20.86 60.20 -42.24
CA SER A 1068 21.69 60.33 -41.03
C SER A 1068 21.39 61.59 -40.23
N ASN A 1069 20.90 62.66 -40.87
CA ASN A 1069 20.49 63.88 -40.16
C ASN A 1069 19.21 63.66 -39.35
N LEU A 1070 18.41 62.65 -39.68
CA LEU A 1070 17.14 62.33 -39.01
C LEU A 1070 17.24 61.04 -38.19
N THR A 1071 18.45 60.66 -37.80
CA THR A 1071 18.74 59.50 -36.97
C THR A 1071 19.29 59.94 -35.61
N ASP A 1072 18.76 59.35 -34.54
CA ASP A 1072 19.23 59.58 -33.17
C ASP A 1072 20.45 58.71 -32.82
N GLN A 1073 20.93 58.83 -31.58
CA GLN A 1073 22.11 58.09 -31.13
C GLN A 1073 21.88 56.58 -30.93
N ASP A 1074 20.63 56.11 -30.91
CA ASP A 1074 20.25 54.69 -30.81
C ASP A 1074 19.96 54.06 -32.18
N GLY A 1075 20.11 54.84 -33.27
CA GLY A 1075 19.81 54.40 -34.62
C GLY A 1075 18.32 54.47 -34.99
N VAL A 1076 17.48 55.10 -34.16
CA VAL A 1076 16.09 55.41 -34.48
C VAL A 1076 16.10 56.53 -35.53
N CYS A 1077 15.47 56.30 -36.67
CA CYS A 1077 15.51 57.22 -37.80
C CYS A 1077 14.11 57.48 -38.37
N TYR A 1078 13.98 58.52 -39.21
CA TYR A 1078 12.76 58.76 -39.97
C TYR A 1078 12.44 57.59 -40.90
N ARG A 1079 11.22 57.03 -40.79
CA ARG A 1079 10.68 55.96 -41.64
C ARG A 1079 9.18 56.15 -41.87
N GLN A 1080 8.64 55.50 -42.91
CA GLN A 1080 7.19 55.41 -43.12
C GLN A 1080 6.51 54.45 -42.12
N ASN A 1081 7.20 53.36 -41.79
CA ASN A 1081 6.79 52.35 -40.79
C ASN A 1081 8.06 51.63 -40.28
N ALA A 1082 7.89 50.76 -39.28
CA ALA A 1082 9.01 50.11 -38.60
C ALA A 1082 9.93 49.28 -39.50
N SER A 1083 9.39 48.67 -40.57
CA SER A 1083 10.14 47.81 -41.49
C SER A 1083 10.76 48.56 -42.68
N SER A 1084 10.42 49.84 -42.89
CA SER A 1084 10.94 50.65 -43.99
C SER A 1084 12.41 51.07 -43.75
N PRO A 1085 13.19 51.35 -44.82
CA PRO A 1085 14.53 51.93 -44.66
C PRO A 1085 14.47 53.36 -44.09
N CYS A 1086 15.58 53.83 -43.52
CA CYS A 1086 15.70 55.22 -43.08
C CYS A 1086 15.61 56.18 -44.27
N LEU A 1087 14.87 57.27 -44.11
CA LEU A 1087 14.60 58.27 -45.15
C LEU A 1087 15.21 59.63 -44.79
N GLY A 1088 15.56 60.40 -45.81
CA GLY A 1088 15.83 61.84 -45.69
C GLY A 1088 14.55 62.67 -45.76
N TYR A 1089 14.69 63.99 -45.60
CA TYR A 1089 13.60 64.96 -45.73
C TYR A 1089 14.07 66.19 -46.49
N THR A 1090 13.25 66.69 -47.41
CA THR A 1090 13.56 67.91 -48.18
C THR A 1090 12.52 68.98 -47.89
N PHE A 1091 12.98 70.14 -47.43
CA PHE A 1091 12.18 71.36 -47.48
C PHE A 1091 12.29 71.93 -48.89
N SER A 1092 11.25 71.74 -49.68
CA SER A 1092 11.27 72.11 -51.09
C SER A 1092 10.72 73.51 -51.35
N HIS A 1093 11.23 74.19 -52.38
CA HIS A 1093 10.73 75.50 -52.85
C HIS A 1093 10.65 76.55 -51.74
N ILE A 1094 11.75 76.74 -51.01
CA ILE A 1094 11.79 77.65 -49.85
C ILE A 1094 11.45 79.08 -50.30
N ASP A 1095 10.49 79.66 -49.57
CA ASP A 1095 9.91 81.00 -49.72
C ASP A 1095 9.17 81.29 -51.05
N GLY A 1096 9.80 81.08 -52.21
CA GLY A 1096 9.17 81.30 -53.52
C GLY A 1096 8.91 82.76 -53.90
N ALA A 1097 9.12 83.71 -52.99
CA ALA A 1097 8.64 85.08 -53.11
C ALA A 1097 9.75 86.14 -53.09
N MET A 1098 10.82 85.95 -52.32
CA MET A 1098 11.90 86.94 -52.20
C MET A 1098 12.64 87.12 -53.53
N PRO A 1099 12.64 88.34 -54.13
CA PRO A 1099 13.36 88.63 -55.35
C PRO A 1099 14.88 88.73 -55.10
N LEU A 1100 15.65 88.23 -56.06
CA LEU A 1100 17.11 88.21 -56.06
C LEU A 1100 17.67 89.02 -57.22
N TYR A 1101 18.60 89.92 -56.90
CA TYR A 1101 19.17 90.86 -57.87
C TYR A 1101 20.63 90.52 -58.18
N TRP A 1102 20.99 90.42 -59.46
CA TRP A 1102 22.38 90.54 -59.85
C TRP A 1102 22.72 92.03 -59.85
N GLY A 1103 23.46 92.49 -58.83
CA GLY A 1103 23.73 93.91 -58.60
C GLY A 1103 25.15 94.34 -58.94
N LYS A 1104 25.38 95.62 -59.19
CA LYS A 1104 26.72 96.21 -59.24
C LYS A 1104 26.77 97.61 -58.63
N LEU A 1105 27.93 97.98 -58.08
CA LEU A 1105 28.17 99.32 -57.52
C LEU A 1105 28.96 100.17 -58.52
N VAL A 1106 28.39 101.31 -58.87
CA VAL A 1106 28.94 102.26 -59.83
C VAL A 1106 29.32 103.54 -59.10
N ILE A 1107 30.59 103.92 -59.19
CA ILE A 1107 31.03 105.29 -58.91
C ILE A 1107 31.03 106.01 -60.25
N GLN A 1108 30.18 107.02 -60.39
CA GLN A 1108 29.97 107.69 -61.67
C GLN A 1108 31.15 108.61 -62.02
N ASP A 1109 31.55 108.63 -63.30
CA ASP A 1109 32.47 109.65 -63.79
C ASP A 1109 31.75 111.02 -63.84
N VAL A 1110 32.37 112.06 -63.29
CA VAL A 1110 31.84 113.42 -63.29
C VAL A 1110 32.89 114.42 -63.78
N TYR A 1111 32.43 115.46 -64.47
CA TYR A 1111 33.30 116.52 -64.98
C TYR A 1111 32.67 117.90 -64.78
N GLY A 1112 33.50 118.92 -64.55
CA GLY A 1112 33.02 120.29 -64.35
C GLY A 1112 34.11 121.36 -64.33
N PRO A 1113 33.71 122.65 -64.23
CA PRO A 1113 34.65 123.75 -64.13
C PRO A 1113 35.39 123.70 -62.80
N GLU A 1114 36.66 124.10 -62.81
CA GLU A 1114 37.56 124.11 -61.65
C GLU A 1114 37.16 125.09 -60.54
N THR A 1115 36.18 125.96 -60.81
CA THR A 1115 35.66 126.96 -59.85
C THR A 1115 34.41 126.50 -59.08
N GLN A 1116 33.90 125.28 -59.33
CA GLN A 1116 32.71 124.76 -58.66
C GLN A 1116 32.98 123.44 -57.95
N ALA A 1117 32.30 123.23 -56.82
CA ALA A 1117 32.27 121.93 -56.16
C ALA A 1117 31.58 120.90 -57.07
N SER A 1118 32.01 119.65 -57.00
CA SER A 1118 31.46 118.54 -57.77
C SER A 1118 30.90 117.48 -56.82
N GLU A 1119 29.69 116.99 -57.09
CA GLU A 1119 29.16 115.80 -56.43
C GLU A 1119 29.33 114.62 -57.38
N GLN A 1120 30.05 113.59 -56.96
CA GLN A 1120 30.25 112.35 -57.69
C GLN A 1120 29.28 111.28 -57.16
N PRO A 1121 28.21 110.93 -57.91
CA PRO A 1121 27.27 109.91 -57.47
C PRO A 1121 27.91 108.54 -57.32
N ILE A 1122 27.57 107.86 -56.23
CA ILE A 1122 27.76 106.43 -56.03
C ILE A 1122 26.36 105.83 -56.04
N TYR A 1123 26.09 104.89 -56.93
CA TYR A 1123 24.80 104.20 -56.97
C TYR A 1123 24.95 102.72 -57.30
N VAL A 1124 23.91 101.96 -57.02
CA VAL A 1124 23.82 100.55 -57.38
C VAL A 1124 22.88 100.35 -58.56
N GLU A 1125 23.23 99.41 -59.42
CA GLU A 1125 22.39 98.95 -60.52
C GLU A 1125 22.09 97.46 -60.35
N HIS A 1126 20.96 97.00 -60.85
CA HIS A 1126 20.67 95.58 -61.00
C HIS A 1126 20.38 95.20 -62.45
N PHE A 1127 20.63 93.94 -62.79
CA PHE A 1127 20.38 93.44 -64.14
C PHE A 1127 18.93 92.98 -64.32
N THR A 1128 18.26 93.51 -65.33
CA THR A 1128 16.91 93.12 -65.76
C THR A 1128 16.98 92.45 -67.14
N ASN A 1129 15.85 91.92 -67.62
CA ASN A 1129 15.76 91.43 -69.00
C ASN A 1129 16.12 92.48 -70.07
N ASN A 1130 16.08 93.78 -69.72
CA ASN A 1130 16.37 94.90 -70.62
C ASN A 1130 17.73 95.56 -70.33
N GLY A 1131 18.59 94.94 -69.51
CA GLY A 1131 19.89 95.48 -69.10
C GLY A 1131 19.92 96.06 -67.68
N PHE A 1132 20.99 96.76 -67.35
CA PHE A 1132 21.19 97.38 -66.04
C PHE A 1132 20.28 98.59 -65.83
N VAL A 1133 19.62 98.65 -64.67
CA VAL A 1133 18.85 99.82 -64.21
C VAL A 1133 19.20 100.13 -62.75
N ARG A 1134 19.01 101.38 -62.32
CA ARG A 1134 19.31 101.82 -60.94
C ARG A 1134 18.39 101.12 -59.93
N THR A 1135 18.96 100.56 -58.87
CA THR A 1135 18.20 99.91 -57.77
C THR A 1135 17.78 100.94 -56.73
N ILE A 1136 16.68 101.66 -56.98
CA ILE A 1136 16.22 102.77 -56.12
C ILE A 1136 15.62 102.32 -54.79
N GLU A 1137 15.37 101.02 -54.62
CA GLU A 1137 14.84 100.42 -53.40
C GLU A 1137 15.92 100.22 -52.32
N ASP A 1138 17.20 100.24 -52.70
CA ASP A 1138 18.30 99.94 -51.79
C ASP A 1138 18.55 101.07 -50.78
N SER A 1139 18.21 100.83 -49.52
CA SER A 1139 18.62 101.67 -48.39
C SER A 1139 19.37 100.88 -47.31
N CYS A 1140 19.91 99.72 -47.68
CA CYS A 1140 20.52 98.75 -46.77
C CYS A 1140 22.00 98.56 -47.01
N THR A 1141 22.48 98.79 -48.24
CA THR A 1141 23.90 98.73 -48.58
C THR A 1141 24.68 99.82 -47.85
N ALA A 1142 25.59 99.43 -46.96
CA ALA A 1142 26.45 100.34 -46.21
C ALA A 1142 27.68 100.74 -47.04
N LEU A 1143 27.94 102.04 -47.17
CA LEU A 1143 29.18 102.57 -47.76
C LEU A 1143 30.11 103.10 -46.65
N PRO A 1144 31.44 102.95 -46.81
CA PRO A 1144 32.39 103.48 -45.84
C PRO A 1144 32.45 105.01 -45.86
N ALA A 1145 33.03 105.62 -44.84
CA ALA A 1145 33.40 107.04 -44.88
C ALA A 1145 34.45 107.29 -45.97
N ILE A 1146 34.73 108.55 -46.30
CA ILE A 1146 35.68 108.92 -47.35
C ILE A 1146 37.08 108.31 -47.16
N THR A 1147 37.49 108.05 -45.91
CA THR A 1147 38.75 107.37 -45.58
C THR A 1147 38.82 105.92 -46.06
N GLY A 1148 37.69 105.31 -46.42
CA GLY A 1148 37.62 103.98 -47.04
C GLY A 1148 37.80 103.99 -48.56
N PHE A 1149 37.89 105.16 -49.19
CA PHE A 1149 38.17 105.34 -50.62
C PHE A 1149 39.65 105.70 -50.80
N THR A 1150 40.28 105.10 -51.81
CA THR A 1150 41.59 105.55 -52.28
C THR A 1150 41.36 106.63 -53.33
N LEU A 1151 41.75 107.86 -53.01
CA LEU A 1151 41.61 109.02 -53.90
C LEU A 1151 42.93 109.21 -54.64
N GLN A 1152 42.98 108.78 -55.89
CA GLN A 1152 44.18 108.86 -56.72
C GLN A 1152 44.14 110.13 -57.56
N SER A 1153 45.14 110.99 -57.40
CA SER A 1153 45.34 112.14 -58.28
C SER A 1153 46.78 112.12 -58.76
N ASP A 1154 47.01 112.24 -60.07
CA ASP A 1154 48.35 112.14 -60.67
C ASP A 1154 49.20 113.36 -60.31
N PRO A 1155 50.17 113.25 -59.38
CA PRO A 1155 50.96 114.40 -58.92
C PRO A 1155 51.82 115.01 -60.04
N ASN A 1156 52.07 114.27 -61.12
CA ASN A 1156 52.94 114.66 -62.22
C ASN A 1156 52.19 115.26 -63.41
N ASN A 1157 50.85 115.30 -63.36
CA ASN A 1157 50.01 115.78 -64.47
C ASN A 1157 48.86 116.69 -63.97
N ASN A 1158 49.23 117.80 -63.32
CA ASN A 1158 48.32 118.76 -62.68
C ASN A 1158 47.36 118.14 -61.62
N GLY A 1159 47.83 117.14 -60.87
CA GLY A 1159 47.05 116.52 -59.80
C GLY A 1159 46.85 117.40 -58.57
N TYR A 1160 45.84 117.06 -57.79
CA TYR A 1160 45.44 117.76 -56.58
C TYR A 1160 46.03 117.11 -55.33
N THR A 1161 46.35 117.94 -54.32
CA THR A 1161 46.43 117.43 -52.95
C THR A 1161 45.00 117.26 -52.44
N VAL A 1162 44.55 116.01 -52.33
CA VAL A 1162 43.20 115.68 -51.88
C VAL A 1162 43.17 115.52 -50.36
N LEU A 1163 42.46 116.41 -49.68
CA LEU A 1163 42.22 116.34 -48.24
C LEU A 1163 40.93 115.55 -47.98
N THR A 1164 40.91 114.75 -46.93
CA THR A 1164 39.70 114.03 -46.46
C THR A 1164 39.11 114.63 -45.18
N THR A 1165 39.80 115.62 -44.59
CA THR A 1165 39.39 116.38 -43.40
C THR A 1165 39.95 117.80 -43.45
N GLY A 1166 39.37 118.70 -42.66
CA GLY A 1166 39.82 120.10 -42.57
C GLY A 1166 39.24 121.00 -43.65
N VAL A 1167 39.90 122.12 -43.92
CA VAL A 1167 39.47 123.12 -44.93
C VAL A 1167 40.52 123.14 -46.03
N ALA A 1168 40.12 122.83 -47.26
CA ALA A 1168 41.01 122.89 -48.42
C ALA A 1168 41.25 124.35 -48.86
N VAL A 1169 42.51 124.66 -49.19
CA VAL A 1169 42.90 125.93 -49.84
C VAL A 1169 43.31 125.62 -51.28
N PRO A 1170 42.68 126.22 -52.31
CA PRO A 1170 43.05 126.04 -53.71
C PRO A 1170 44.59 126.09 -53.94
N PRO A 1171 45.21 125.11 -54.64
CA PRO A 1171 44.61 124.05 -55.46
C PRO A 1171 44.29 122.74 -54.72
N GLN A 1172 44.17 122.73 -53.40
CA GLN A 1172 43.74 121.55 -52.64
C GLN A 1172 42.24 121.28 -52.86
N VAL A 1173 41.85 120.00 -52.87
CA VAL A 1173 40.45 119.56 -52.97
C VAL A 1173 40.08 118.80 -51.70
N LEU A 1174 39.04 119.23 -51.00
CA LEU A 1174 38.44 118.47 -49.90
C LEU A 1174 37.44 117.46 -50.50
N ALA A 1175 37.61 116.18 -50.19
CA ALA A 1175 36.67 115.12 -50.52
C ALA A 1175 35.90 114.70 -49.26
N GLU A 1176 34.57 114.66 -49.34
CA GLU A 1176 33.68 114.36 -48.21
C GLU A 1176 32.69 113.26 -48.56
N HIS A 1177 32.64 112.24 -47.71
CA HIS A 1177 31.63 111.18 -47.68
C HIS A 1177 31.57 110.61 -46.26
N SER A 1178 30.38 110.55 -45.66
CA SER A 1178 30.17 109.96 -44.33
C SER A 1178 29.80 108.48 -44.45
N ALA A 1179 30.28 107.63 -43.53
CA ALA A 1179 29.83 106.25 -43.46
C ALA A 1179 28.31 106.20 -43.24
N ALA A 1180 27.57 105.62 -44.18
CA ALA A 1180 26.11 105.55 -44.16
C ALA A 1180 25.60 104.52 -45.15
N ASN A 1181 24.39 104.02 -44.95
CA ASN A 1181 23.69 103.27 -45.98
C ASN A 1181 23.34 104.17 -47.17
N LEU A 1182 23.19 103.55 -48.34
CA LEU A 1182 22.55 104.18 -49.50
C LEU A 1182 21.20 104.79 -49.11
N ASN A 1183 20.80 105.84 -49.83
CA ASN A 1183 19.46 106.43 -49.70
C ASN A 1183 18.80 106.37 -51.09
N SER A 1184 17.79 105.53 -51.22
CA SER A 1184 17.15 105.22 -52.50
C SER A 1184 18.15 104.84 -53.61
N GLY A 1185 19.07 103.93 -53.28
CA GLY A 1185 20.06 103.38 -54.21
C GLY A 1185 21.28 104.24 -54.48
N GLN A 1186 21.41 105.41 -53.85
CA GLN A 1186 22.50 106.34 -54.15
C GLN A 1186 23.05 107.12 -52.95
N ARG A 1187 24.31 107.55 -53.07
CA ARG A 1187 25.04 108.55 -52.26
C ARG A 1187 25.95 109.35 -53.20
N ALA A 1188 26.72 110.29 -52.68
CA ALA A 1188 27.71 111.01 -53.49
C ALA A 1188 28.94 111.37 -52.67
N ILE A 1189 30.12 111.31 -53.30
CA ILE A 1189 31.35 111.94 -52.80
C ILE A 1189 31.28 113.42 -53.18
N ARG A 1190 31.45 114.31 -52.21
CA ARG A 1190 31.47 115.75 -52.46
C ARG A 1190 32.91 116.23 -52.54
N PHE A 1191 33.28 116.86 -53.64
CA PHE A 1191 34.59 117.47 -53.84
C PHE A 1191 34.46 118.99 -53.83
N SER A 1192 35.27 119.68 -53.03
CA SER A 1192 35.37 121.14 -53.09
C SER A 1192 36.00 121.60 -54.42
N ALA A 1193 35.74 122.84 -54.82
CA ALA A 1193 36.36 123.40 -56.03
C ALA A 1193 37.90 123.50 -55.87
N PRO A 1194 38.70 123.04 -56.84
CA PRO A 1194 40.15 123.22 -56.81
C PRO A 1194 40.60 124.68 -57.06
N GLY A 1195 39.74 125.56 -57.58
CA GLY A 1195 40.04 126.97 -57.84
C GLY A 1195 40.47 127.25 -59.29
N ALA A 1196 40.37 128.52 -59.69
CA ALA A 1196 40.58 128.95 -61.08
C ALA A 1196 41.96 128.56 -61.63
N GLY A 1197 42.00 127.97 -62.83
CA GLY A 1197 43.22 127.53 -63.50
C GLY A 1197 43.81 126.18 -63.04
N ALA A 1198 43.23 125.53 -62.02
CA ALA A 1198 43.65 124.21 -61.55
C ALA A 1198 42.84 123.10 -62.27
N LEU A 1199 43.42 122.50 -63.31
CA LEU A 1199 42.80 121.44 -64.11
C LEU A 1199 43.41 120.08 -63.75
N GLY A 1200 42.64 119.00 -63.75
CA GLY A 1200 43.14 117.70 -63.29
C GLY A 1200 42.03 116.71 -62.93
N VAL A 1201 42.44 115.51 -62.51
CA VAL A 1201 41.52 114.39 -62.21
C VAL A 1201 41.76 113.81 -60.82
N ILE A 1202 40.70 113.29 -60.21
CA ILE A 1202 40.72 112.47 -59.00
C ILE A 1202 39.95 111.18 -59.32
N ASP A 1203 40.62 110.04 -59.27
CA ASP A 1203 39.99 108.73 -59.35
C ASP A 1203 39.61 108.27 -57.94
N SER A 1204 38.31 108.13 -57.70
CA SER A 1204 37.74 107.60 -56.45
C SER A 1204 37.66 106.09 -56.57
N VAL A 1205 38.56 105.37 -55.91
CA VAL A 1205 38.62 103.90 -55.95
C VAL A 1205 38.11 103.32 -54.64
N LEU A 1206 37.12 102.45 -54.70
CA LEU A 1206 36.59 101.71 -53.55
C LEU A 1206 36.96 100.22 -53.67
N ASP A 1207 37.65 99.70 -52.66
CA ASP A 1207 37.91 98.26 -52.51
C ASP A 1207 36.65 97.56 -51.99
N LEU A 1208 35.97 96.85 -52.88
CA LEU A 1208 34.73 96.16 -52.57
C LEU A 1208 34.94 95.00 -51.58
N ASN A 1209 36.10 94.34 -51.61
CA ASN A 1209 36.37 93.22 -50.70
C ASN A 1209 36.66 93.70 -49.28
N ALA A 1210 37.50 94.72 -49.14
CA ALA A 1210 37.84 95.31 -47.84
C ALA A 1210 36.60 95.80 -47.07
N HIS A 1211 35.52 96.13 -47.79
CA HIS A 1211 34.27 96.63 -47.22
C HIS A 1211 33.08 95.66 -47.31
N ASN A 1212 33.32 94.36 -47.60
CA ASN A 1212 32.28 93.32 -47.70
C ASN A 1212 31.18 93.59 -48.74
N LEU A 1213 31.54 94.21 -49.87
CA LEU A 1213 30.66 94.59 -50.98
C LEU A 1213 30.95 93.80 -52.28
N LEU A 1214 31.72 92.70 -52.23
CA LEU A 1214 32.02 91.89 -53.43
C LEU A 1214 30.78 91.35 -54.16
N TRP A 1215 29.65 91.23 -53.47
CA TRP A 1215 28.37 90.89 -54.11
C TRP A 1215 27.84 92.00 -55.04
N LEU A 1216 28.44 93.19 -55.05
CA LEU A 1216 28.25 94.29 -56.02
C LEU A 1216 29.41 94.45 -57.00
N ALA A 1217 30.37 93.54 -57.03
CA ALA A 1217 31.43 93.57 -58.03
C ALA A 1217 30.92 93.11 -59.40
N GLU A 1218 31.48 93.64 -60.47
CA GLU A 1218 31.31 93.12 -61.84
C GLU A 1218 32.66 92.62 -62.36
N ASP A 1219 32.64 91.83 -63.43
CA ASP A 1219 33.83 91.50 -64.24
C ASP A 1219 33.86 92.51 -65.39
N LYS A 1220 34.49 93.66 -65.16
CA LYS A 1220 34.47 94.78 -66.11
C LYS A 1220 35.48 94.60 -67.24
N ASP A 1221 36.61 93.93 -66.97
CA ASP A 1221 37.71 93.75 -67.91
C ASP A 1221 37.62 92.43 -68.72
N GLY A 1222 36.72 91.53 -68.33
CA GLY A 1222 36.43 90.27 -69.02
C GLY A 1222 37.44 89.17 -68.71
N ASP A 1223 38.16 89.25 -67.60
CA ASP A 1223 39.20 88.28 -67.22
C ASP A 1223 38.64 87.00 -66.55
N ASN A 1224 37.33 86.93 -66.33
CA ASN A 1224 36.59 85.90 -65.59
C ASN A 1224 36.77 85.94 -64.07
N ASN A 1225 37.13 87.08 -63.49
CA ASN A 1225 37.13 87.33 -62.07
C ASN A 1225 36.31 88.58 -61.74
N PHE A 1226 35.76 88.63 -60.53
CA PHE A 1226 35.13 89.85 -60.05
C PHE A 1226 36.19 90.89 -59.69
N ASP A 1227 36.04 92.10 -60.24
CA ASP A 1227 36.88 93.24 -59.90
C ASP A 1227 36.79 93.52 -58.39
N GLN A 1228 37.95 93.51 -57.73
CA GLN A 1228 38.02 93.79 -56.29
C GLN A 1228 37.77 95.26 -55.97
N THR A 1229 37.85 96.13 -56.98
CA THR A 1229 37.67 97.57 -56.84
C THR A 1229 36.68 98.09 -57.85
N THR A 1230 35.90 99.09 -57.46
CA THR A 1230 35.13 99.93 -58.40
C THR A 1230 35.66 101.35 -58.33
N GLN A 1231 35.68 102.03 -59.47
CA GLN A 1231 36.25 103.36 -59.57
C GLN A 1231 35.40 104.28 -60.44
N GLY A 1232 35.47 105.57 -60.14
CA GLY A 1232 34.95 106.64 -60.98
C GLY A 1232 35.84 107.87 -60.91
N ARG A 1233 35.93 108.61 -62.01
CA ARG A 1233 36.78 109.78 -62.20
C ARG A 1233 36.02 111.08 -61.98
N ALA A 1234 36.51 111.94 -61.09
CA ALA A 1234 36.11 113.33 -60.99
C ALA A 1234 37.14 114.23 -61.70
N GLN A 1235 36.73 114.89 -62.78
CA GLN A 1235 37.59 115.77 -63.58
C GLN A 1235 37.19 117.25 -63.44
N PHE A 1236 38.16 118.09 -63.12
CA PHE A 1236 37.98 119.54 -63.01
C PHE A 1236 38.79 120.25 -64.10
N GLY A 1237 38.25 121.36 -64.61
CA GLY A 1237 38.88 122.15 -65.68
C GLY A 1237 38.27 121.98 -67.06
N LEU A 1238 37.14 121.27 -67.15
CA LEU A 1238 36.34 121.12 -68.35
C LEU A 1238 35.12 122.04 -68.23
N TYR A 1239 34.99 123.01 -69.14
CA TYR A 1239 33.82 123.89 -69.15
C TYR A 1239 32.56 123.07 -69.42
N ARG A 1240 31.63 123.08 -68.47
CA ARG A 1240 30.28 122.52 -68.63
C ARG A 1240 29.46 123.43 -69.55
N GLY A 1241 29.79 123.41 -70.84
CA GLY A 1241 28.95 123.94 -71.91
C GLY A 1241 27.76 123.01 -72.17
N SER A 1242 26.72 123.53 -72.82
CA SER A 1242 25.45 122.85 -73.13
C SER A 1242 25.61 121.34 -73.44
N ASP A 1243 24.75 120.49 -72.85
CA ASP A 1243 24.66 119.02 -72.99
C ASP A 1243 24.28 118.53 -74.42
N ARG A 1244 24.72 119.23 -75.48
CA ARG A 1244 24.44 118.95 -76.90
C ARG A 1244 25.69 118.70 -77.75
N VAL A 1245 26.84 118.42 -77.15
CA VAL A 1245 28.08 118.12 -77.88
C VAL A 1245 28.41 116.64 -77.74
N ILE A 1246 28.36 115.90 -78.86
CA ILE A 1246 28.43 114.43 -78.92
C ILE A 1246 29.82 113.91 -79.37
N TRP A 1247 30.79 114.78 -79.66
CA TRP A 1247 32.17 114.38 -80.03
C TRP A 1247 33.17 115.50 -79.73
N TRP A 1248 34.34 115.14 -79.17
CA TRP A 1248 35.56 115.95 -79.17
C TRP A 1248 36.61 115.24 -80.05
N ARG A 1249 37.31 115.98 -80.91
CA ARG A 1249 38.40 115.48 -81.75
C ARG A 1249 39.67 116.23 -81.36
N GLU A 1250 40.65 115.52 -80.80
CA GLU A 1250 41.99 116.06 -80.59
C GLU A 1250 42.84 115.95 -81.87
N SER A 1251 43.67 116.98 -82.08
CA SER A 1251 44.81 116.94 -83.01
C SER A 1251 46.01 117.61 -82.33
N ASN A 1252 46.79 116.84 -81.57
CA ASN A 1252 48.11 116.36 -81.97
C ASN A 1252 48.60 115.32 -80.97
#